data_AF-A0A367F4F9-F1
#
_entry.id   AF-A0A367F4F9-F1
#
_cell.length_a   1.000
_cell.length_b   1.000
_cell.length_c   1.000
_cell.angle_alpha   90.00
_cell.angle_beta   90.00
_cell.angle_gamma   90.00
#
_symmetry.space_group_name_H-M   'P 1'
#
loop_
_entity.id
_entity.type
_entity.pdbx_description
1 polymer ?
#
loop_
_entity_poly.entity_id
_entity_poly.type
_entity_poly.pdbx_seq_one_letter_code
_entity_poly.pdbx_strand_id
1 'polypeptide(L)'
;MVENLFEQTVLWSVLTAVLWVFAARGARRLAARPTAVSMRRRSRLGLVLLCCALVATAVRAAVALALVGAAGWLGGADYLLFGTVPVVVGGLAVAALTLPAYLRVSRAARGARGDTAPDSSLDMASGAAPGALTVAAPEAASGTASDTASGAASGAASGTAPDAARGAVPDAAPGTAYDAASAAEPVAAPGGAAAQREPSDALRGLAARTRLVVPVRACCVAALLGAACTLHPPTPPYTGMFLLQGALLALAAGALTLFHQRRLDAPTARALRPAPRTRRLLRTSALLTCLAVLGAGGWSMAAEHSRLPGRMGGSSHTHAYDTGGGPSAGSGPARDVADLKGDHEGKPDRRFTLTATDRTRHLASGEKVAALAFNGRLPGPELRVRRGELVEVVLVNRDVEGGVTLHWHGVEVPNAEDGVAGVTQDAVGPGRRHVYRFRPARAGTFWYHSHQQSSTAVARGLFGALIVEEPEKPGDAGGAGPDVVDRTVVAHAWAVGGATSAGGPPRGGAGGDSGGAGGALSGVNGTGAPLRTALGDDTGPRKEKVPAGTRVRLRLVNADNCPRTYSLAGTPFEVAAIDGNPVHRPTALRGRLLRVAGGGRYDVTFRQPAGPVQLTVVGDANASSASHGFEGCGEDGAYGAGRPETASLLLAPGAVTPKETPEPVTGPVFDPLHYGTPTRAPFGPSPSFDRDFSLVLGNSFGFFDGRPMVLWTINNAVYPDIPALLVHKGDLVRTTFLNRSLDDHPMHLHGHRMLVLSKDGKKATGSPWWTDTLNVAPGERYEVAFRADNPGLWMDHCHNLDHARDGMVLHLAYDGVTSPYETGSKTGNQPE
;
A
#
# COMPACT_ATOMS: atom_id res chain seq x y z
N MET A 1 -9.45 -10.21 -9.32
CA MET A 1 -8.53 -11.05 -10.14
C MET A 1 -7.07 -10.68 -9.92
N VAL A 2 -6.66 -9.43 -10.19
CA VAL A 2 -5.27 -8.96 -9.97
C VAL A 2 -4.87 -9.10 -8.49
N GLU A 3 -5.74 -8.67 -7.58
CA GLU A 3 -5.75 -8.94 -6.13
C GLU A 3 -5.34 -10.39 -5.77
N ASN A 4 -6.10 -11.42 -6.19
CA ASN A 4 -5.76 -12.84 -5.94
C ASN A 4 -4.36 -13.22 -6.48
N LEU A 5 -3.89 -12.65 -7.60
CA LEU A 5 -2.51 -12.84 -8.09
C LEU A 5 -1.47 -12.11 -7.21
N PHE A 6 -1.81 -10.97 -6.61
CA PHE A 6 -0.97 -10.27 -5.64
C PHE A 6 -0.88 -11.05 -4.31
N GLU A 7 -2.00 -11.48 -3.73
CA GLU A 7 -2.04 -12.34 -2.52
C GLU A 7 -1.22 -13.61 -2.73
N GLN A 8 -1.43 -14.31 -3.86
CA GLN A 8 -0.62 -15.46 -4.24
C GLN A 8 0.86 -15.10 -4.36
N THR A 9 1.21 -13.94 -4.94
CA THR A 9 2.60 -13.48 -5.03
C THR A 9 3.21 -13.30 -3.64
N VAL A 10 2.50 -12.68 -2.68
CA VAL A 10 2.95 -12.55 -1.28
C VAL A 10 3.11 -13.94 -0.63
N LEU A 11 2.10 -14.81 -0.73
CA LEU A 11 2.12 -16.17 -0.15
C LEU A 11 3.27 -17.02 -0.71
N TRP A 12 3.46 -17.04 -2.03
CA TRP A 12 4.57 -17.74 -2.69
C TRP A 12 5.93 -17.12 -2.35
N SER A 13 6.00 -15.82 -2.05
CA SER A 13 7.22 -15.17 -1.54
C SER A 13 7.64 -15.73 -0.19
N VAL A 14 6.71 -15.74 0.78
CA VAL A 14 6.94 -16.26 2.14
C VAL A 14 7.27 -17.76 2.09
N LEU A 15 6.49 -18.56 1.35
CA LEU A 15 6.71 -20.00 1.20
C LEU A 15 8.08 -20.31 0.56
N THR A 16 8.48 -19.55 -0.47
CA THR A 16 9.79 -19.68 -1.10
C THR A 16 10.92 -19.41 -0.10
N ALA A 17 10.84 -18.33 0.69
CA ALA A 17 11.81 -18.02 1.73
C ALA A 17 11.93 -19.13 2.79
N VAL A 18 10.79 -19.64 3.28
CA VAL A 18 10.73 -20.73 4.26
C VAL A 18 11.39 -22.02 3.72
N LEU A 19 11.10 -22.40 2.47
CA LEU A 19 11.70 -23.58 1.83
C LEU A 19 13.22 -23.43 1.66
N TRP A 20 13.71 -22.25 1.26
CA TRP A 20 15.15 -21.98 1.17
C TRP A 20 15.84 -22.01 2.56
N VAL A 21 15.19 -21.54 3.62
CA VAL A 21 15.69 -21.67 5.01
C VAL A 21 15.86 -23.15 5.40
N PHE A 22 14.89 -24.01 5.07
CA PHE A 22 15.01 -25.46 5.30
C PHE A 22 16.11 -26.12 4.46
N ALA A 23 16.23 -25.77 3.18
CA ALA A 23 17.28 -26.28 2.30
C ALA A 23 18.69 -25.86 2.80
N ALA A 24 18.88 -24.59 3.15
CA ALA A 24 20.12 -24.05 3.72
C ALA A 24 20.51 -24.71 5.05
N ARG A 25 19.52 -24.95 5.93
CA ARG A 25 19.67 -25.69 7.19
C ARG A 25 20.03 -27.16 6.95
N GLY A 26 19.56 -27.74 5.85
CA GLY A 26 19.93 -29.07 5.36
C GLY A 26 21.40 -29.13 4.93
N ALA A 27 21.79 -28.32 3.94
CA ALA A 27 23.14 -28.27 3.36
C ALA A 27 24.22 -28.05 4.43
N ARG A 28 24.06 -27.03 5.28
CA ARG A 28 25.01 -26.72 6.38
C ARG A 28 25.23 -27.89 7.36
N ARG A 29 24.26 -28.81 7.48
CA ARG A 29 24.26 -29.95 8.41
C ARG A 29 24.55 -31.29 7.72
N LEU A 30 24.88 -31.33 6.43
CA LEU A 30 25.10 -32.59 5.70
C LEU A 30 26.43 -33.26 6.09
N ALA A 31 27.55 -32.52 6.09
CA ALA A 31 28.86 -33.02 6.52
C ALA A 31 28.96 -33.32 8.03
N ALA A 32 28.03 -32.82 8.84
CA ALA A 32 28.00 -33.04 10.30
C ALA A 32 27.20 -34.31 10.68
N ARG A 33 27.27 -35.36 9.85
CA ARG A 33 26.55 -36.64 10.05
C ARG A 33 27.54 -37.77 10.31
N PRO A 34 27.21 -38.73 11.20
CA PRO A 34 28.18 -39.71 11.68
C PRO A 34 28.51 -40.77 10.62
N THR A 35 27.50 -41.31 9.92
CA THR A 35 27.65 -42.48 9.03
C THR A 35 27.22 -42.17 7.58
N ALA A 36 27.78 -42.90 6.61
CA ALA A 36 27.42 -42.82 5.19
C ALA A 36 25.91 -43.04 4.95
N VAL A 37 25.28 -43.97 5.67
CA VAL A 37 23.83 -44.20 5.62
C VAL A 37 23.05 -42.96 6.07
N SER A 38 23.46 -42.33 7.18
CA SER A 38 22.82 -41.10 7.67
C SER A 38 23.04 -39.90 6.75
N MET A 39 24.18 -39.84 6.05
CA MET A 39 24.43 -38.89 4.97
C MET A 39 23.52 -39.15 3.77
N ARG A 40 23.42 -40.39 3.28
CA ARG A 40 22.56 -40.78 2.14
C ARG A 40 21.08 -40.45 2.40
N ARG A 41 20.56 -40.69 3.61
CA ARG A 41 19.18 -40.30 3.98
C ARG A 41 19.00 -38.77 4.01
N ARG A 42 20.00 -38.01 4.46
CA ARG A 42 19.93 -36.54 4.56
C ARG A 42 20.31 -35.81 3.27
N SER A 43 21.10 -36.39 2.37
CA SER A 43 21.34 -35.88 1.02
C SER A 43 20.10 -36.08 0.16
N ARG A 44 19.41 -37.22 0.24
CA ARG A 44 18.08 -37.42 -0.36
C ARG A 44 17.06 -36.39 0.14
N LEU A 45 16.92 -36.21 1.46
CA LEU A 45 16.01 -35.19 2.01
C LEU A 45 16.39 -33.76 1.59
N GLY A 46 17.68 -33.43 1.56
CA GLY A 46 18.13 -32.12 1.11
C GLY A 46 17.92 -31.90 -0.39
N LEU A 47 18.04 -32.95 -1.21
CA LEU A 47 17.69 -32.90 -2.64
C LEU A 47 16.20 -32.60 -2.82
N VAL A 48 15.31 -33.28 -2.08
CA VAL A 48 13.86 -33.00 -2.08
C VAL A 48 13.58 -31.55 -1.68
N LEU A 49 14.14 -31.07 -0.57
CA LEU A 49 13.96 -29.68 -0.12
C LEU A 49 14.48 -28.65 -1.13
N LEU A 50 15.58 -28.94 -1.83
CA LEU A 50 16.10 -28.09 -2.90
C LEU A 50 15.17 -28.09 -4.12
N CYS A 51 14.65 -29.25 -4.53
CA CYS A 51 13.66 -29.32 -5.60
C CYS A 51 12.37 -28.56 -5.23
N CYS A 52 11.85 -28.71 -4.01
CA CYS A 52 10.69 -27.95 -3.54
C CYS A 52 10.95 -26.43 -3.54
N ALA A 53 12.12 -25.97 -3.09
CA ALA A 53 12.48 -24.55 -3.11
C ALA A 53 12.63 -24.00 -4.53
N LEU A 54 13.19 -24.78 -5.46
CA LEU A 54 13.30 -24.41 -6.89
C LEU A 54 11.91 -24.39 -7.56
N VAL A 55 11.04 -25.36 -7.29
CA VAL A 55 9.65 -25.37 -7.78
C VAL A 55 8.86 -24.18 -7.25
N ALA A 56 8.95 -23.88 -5.94
CA ALA A 56 8.29 -22.69 -5.37
C ALA A 56 8.83 -21.38 -5.98
N THR A 57 10.14 -21.30 -6.25
CA THR A 57 10.75 -20.15 -6.96
C THR A 57 10.21 -20.03 -8.40
N ALA A 58 10.02 -21.14 -9.11
CA ALA A 58 9.47 -21.16 -10.47
C ALA A 58 7.97 -20.83 -10.51
N VAL A 59 7.18 -21.34 -9.56
CA VAL A 59 5.75 -20.99 -9.43
C VAL A 59 5.60 -19.52 -9.08
N ARG A 60 6.38 -18.99 -8.12
CA ARG A 60 6.41 -17.56 -7.80
C ARG A 60 6.72 -16.70 -9.04
N ALA A 61 7.69 -17.12 -9.85
CA ALA A 61 8.01 -16.43 -11.10
C ALA A 61 6.87 -16.50 -12.13
N ALA A 62 6.19 -17.64 -12.25
CA ALA A 62 5.02 -17.77 -13.11
C ALA A 62 3.84 -16.90 -12.65
N VAL A 63 3.56 -16.83 -11.34
CA VAL A 63 2.53 -15.94 -10.77
C VAL A 63 2.90 -14.47 -10.97
N ALA A 64 4.16 -14.08 -10.76
CA ALA A 64 4.61 -12.70 -11.01
C ALA A 64 4.54 -12.30 -12.49
N LEU A 65 4.87 -13.20 -13.42
CA LEU A 65 4.69 -12.99 -14.86
C LEU A 65 3.20 -12.93 -15.25
N ALA A 66 2.36 -13.76 -14.62
CA ALA A 66 0.91 -13.71 -14.81
C ALA A 66 0.31 -12.41 -14.26
N LEU A 67 0.80 -11.88 -13.13
CA LEU A 67 0.41 -10.59 -12.57
C LEU A 67 0.70 -9.45 -13.55
N VAL A 68 1.92 -9.41 -14.12
CA VAL A 68 2.30 -8.44 -15.17
C VAL A 68 1.37 -8.54 -16.38
N GLY A 69 1.16 -9.76 -16.90
CA GLY A 69 0.34 -9.99 -18.09
C GLY A 69 -1.16 -9.75 -17.91
N ALA A 70 -1.71 -10.07 -16.74
CA ALA A 70 -3.14 -9.97 -16.44
C ALA A 70 -3.56 -8.56 -16.00
N ALA A 71 -2.67 -7.79 -15.38
CA ALA A 71 -2.91 -6.38 -15.05
C ALA A 71 -2.54 -5.43 -16.21
N GLY A 72 -1.83 -5.90 -17.25
CA GLY A 72 -1.32 -5.06 -18.35
C GLY A 72 -0.30 -4.01 -17.89
N TRP A 73 0.35 -4.25 -16.75
CA TRP A 73 0.79 -3.18 -15.85
C TRP A 73 2.31 -3.10 -15.70
N LEU A 74 2.86 -1.87 -15.79
CA LEU A 74 4.30 -1.61 -15.65
C LEU A 74 4.81 -1.79 -14.22
N GLY A 75 4.05 -1.39 -13.19
CA GLY A 75 4.48 -1.57 -11.79
C GLY A 75 4.47 -3.05 -11.33
N GLY A 76 3.81 -3.94 -12.09
CA GLY A 76 3.89 -5.38 -11.88
C GLY A 76 5.31 -5.90 -12.09
N ALA A 77 6.10 -5.18 -12.90
CA ALA A 77 7.51 -5.45 -13.09
C ALA A 77 8.30 -5.32 -11.79
N ASP A 78 7.88 -4.56 -10.77
CA ASP A 78 8.64 -4.40 -9.52
C ASP A 78 8.59 -5.66 -8.65
N TYR A 79 7.41 -6.28 -8.54
CA TYR A 79 7.26 -7.59 -7.90
C TYR A 79 8.06 -8.69 -8.64
N LEU A 80 8.26 -8.55 -9.95
CA LEU A 80 9.13 -9.42 -10.73
C LEU A 80 10.62 -9.10 -10.49
N LEU A 81 11.03 -7.84 -10.65
CA LEU A 81 12.40 -7.33 -10.62
C LEU A 81 13.05 -7.46 -9.24
N PHE A 82 12.35 -7.08 -8.18
CA PHE A 82 12.88 -7.08 -6.82
C PHE A 82 12.43 -8.30 -6.04
N GLY A 83 11.18 -8.73 -6.24
CA GLY A 83 10.67 -9.94 -5.62
C GLY A 83 11.36 -11.18 -6.18
N THR A 84 11.32 -11.36 -7.49
CA THR A 84 11.57 -12.65 -8.14
C THR A 84 12.99 -12.82 -8.71
N VAL A 85 13.52 -11.84 -9.47
CA VAL A 85 14.81 -11.99 -10.19
C VAL A 85 15.99 -12.41 -9.29
N PRO A 86 16.24 -11.81 -8.10
CA PRO A 86 17.35 -12.22 -7.24
C PRO A 86 17.27 -13.70 -6.82
N VAL A 87 16.05 -14.22 -6.63
CA VAL A 87 15.81 -15.61 -6.22
C VAL A 87 15.94 -16.57 -7.41
N VAL A 88 15.51 -16.17 -8.60
CA VAL A 88 15.68 -16.96 -9.83
C VAL A 88 17.17 -17.11 -10.18
N VAL A 89 17.95 -16.02 -10.14
CA VAL A 89 19.41 -16.06 -10.37
C VAL A 89 20.10 -16.95 -9.33
N GLY A 90 19.74 -16.82 -8.05
CA GLY A 90 20.23 -17.71 -6.98
C GLY A 90 19.83 -19.18 -7.20
N GLY A 91 18.61 -19.43 -7.68
CA GLY A 91 18.07 -20.76 -8.01
C GLY A 91 18.84 -21.43 -9.15
N LEU A 92 19.13 -20.70 -10.23
CA LEU A 92 19.96 -21.18 -11.35
C LEU A 92 21.37 -21.56 -10.88
N ALA A 93 22.01 -20.74 -10.05
CA ALA A 93 23.32 -21.06 -9.47
C ALA A 93 23.29 -22.32 -8.58
N VAL A 94 22.19 -22.54 -7.83
CA VAL A 94 21.97 -23.76 -7.05
C VAL A 94 21.74 -24.98 -7.94
N ALA A 95 20.95 -24.85 -9.01
CA ALA A 95 20.72 -25.92 -9.98
C ALA A 95 22.02 -26.35 -10.67
N ALA A 96 22.84 -25.40 -11.14
CA ALA A 96 24.10 -25.67 -11.83
C ALA A 96 25.21 -26.20 -10.89
N LEU A 97 25.37 -25.64 -9.69
CA LEU A 97 26.53 -25.93 -8.82
C LEU A 97 26.23 -26.93 -7.70
N THR A 98 25.08 -26.79 -7.05
CA THR A 98 24.73 -27.57 -5.85
C THR A 98 24.03 -28.89 -6.20
N LEU A 99 23.11 -28.92 -7.16
CA LEU A 99 22.39 -30.16 -7.51
C LEU A 99 23.36 -31.29 -7.94
N PRO A 100 24.38 -31.06 -8.80
CA PRO A 100 25.36 -32.08 -9.16
C PRO A 100 26.31 -32.42 -8.00
N ALA A 101 26.48 -31.54 -7.00
CA ALA A 101 27.24 -31.84 -5.79
C ALA A 101 26.46 -32.77 -4.86
N TYR A 102 25.16 -32.51 -4.65
CA TYR A 102 24.25 -33.39 -3.90
C TYR A 102 24.12 -34.77 -4.53
N LEU A 103 24.00 -34.85 -5.86
CA LEU A 103 23.98 -36.12 -6.59
C LEU A 103 25.30 -36.88 -6.44
N ARG A 104 26.47 -36.21 -6.49
CA ARG A 104 27.77 -36.84 -6.22
C ARG A 104 27.86 -37.38 -4.79
N VAL A 105 27.47 -36.63 -3.76
CA VAL A 105 27.40 -37.15 -2.37
C VAL A 105 26.44 -38.34 -2.26
N SER A 106 25.30 -38.32 -2.94
CA SER A 106 24.29 -39.40 -2.95
C SER A 106 24.71 -40.65 -3.75
N ARG A 107 25.66 -40.52 -4.68
CA ARG A 107 26.30 -41.64 -5.39
C ARG A 107 27.47 -42.21 -4.57
N ALA A 108 28.38 -41.36 -4.06
CA ALA A 108 29.50 -41.80 -3.23
C ALA A 108 29.03 -42.48 -1.93
N ALA A 109 28.00 -41.95 -1.26
CA ALA A 109 27.39 -42.58 -0.09
C ALA A 109 26.47 -43.78 -0.42
N ARG A 110 26.47 -44.26 -1.67
CA ARG A 110 26.02 -45.60 -2.07
C ARG A 110 27.20 -46.55 -2.28
N GLY A 111 28.27 -46.08 -2.93
CA GLY A 111 29.48 -46.87 -3.17
C GLY A 111 30.19 -47.30 -1.87
N ALA A 112 30.24 -46.43 -0.86
CA ALA A 112 30.72 -46.73 0.50
C ALA A 112 29.76 -47.65 1.31
N ARG A 113 29.31 -48.75 0.67
CA ARG A 113 28.47 -49.82 1.23
C ARG A 113 28.82 -51.20 0.64
N GLY A 114 29.80 -51.28 -0.27
CA GLY A 114 30.41 -52.52 -0.71
C GLY A 114 31.88 -52.56 -0.30
N ASP A 115 32.33 -53.76 0.07
CA ASP A 115 33.72 -54.28 0.08
C ASP A 115 34.19 -54.85 1.43
N THR A 116 33.53 -55.94 1.82
CA THR A 116 34.08 -57.07 2.60
C THR A 116 33.38 -58.34 2.10
N ALA A 117 34.08 -59.21 1.36
CA ALA A 117 33.53 -60.40 0.68
C ALA A 117 33.69 -61.69 1.55
N PRO A 118 33.50 -62.94 1.04
CA PRO A 118 34.38 -63.52 0.01
C PRO A 118 33.77 -64.48 -1.05
N ASP A 119 34.42 -64.50 -2.22
CA ASP A 119 34.77 -65.63 -3.10
C ASP A 119 33.81 -66.40 -4.05
N SER A 120 34.47 -67.07 -5.00
CA SER A 120 34.03 -67.92 -6.13
C SER A 120 33.28 -67.22 -7.28
N SER A 121 33.68 -67.35 -8.55
CA SER A 121 34.93 -67.91 -9.10
C SER A 121 35.34 -67.22 -10.42
N LEU A 122 36.54 -67.52 -10.89
CA LEU A 122 36.96 -67.38 -12.30
C LEU A 122 36.00 -68.22 -13.20
N ASP A 123 35.83 -67.96 -14.51
CA ASP A 123 36.94 -67.95 -15.47
C ASP A 123 36.71 -67.23 -16.82
N MET A 124 37.85 -66.92 -17.46
CA MET A 124 38.12 -66.72 -18.90
C MET A 124 37.48 -65.59 -19.75
N ALA A 125 38.33 -65.07 -20.66
CA ALA A 125 38.01 -64.14 -21.76
C ALA A 125 37.26 -64.88 -22.91
N SER A 126 36.68 -64.24 -23.93
CA SER A 126 36.89 -62.90 -24.56
C SER A 126 35.54 -62.40 -25.14
N GLY A 127 35.36 -61.20 -25.71
CA GLY A 127 36.02 -60.65 -26.91
C GLY A 127 34.95 -60.30 -27.97
N ALA A 128 34.96 -59.06 -28.47
CA ALA A 128 34.08 -58.53 -29.53
C ALA A 128 32.55 -58.44 -29.26
N ALA A 129 31.86 -57.75 -30.18
CA ALA A 129 30.42 -57.49 -30.30
C ALA A 129 30.13 -57.10 -31.77
N PRO A 130 28.87 -56.88 -32.23
CA PRO A 130 27.55 -57.21 -31.67
C PRO A 130 26.73 -58.17 -32.58
N GLY A 131 25.56 -58.64 -32.14
CA GLY A 131 24.66 -59.49 -32.94
C GLY A 131 23.18 -59.33 -32.56
N ALA A 132 22.27 -59.43 -33.53
CA ALA A 132 20.87 -59.01 -33.41
C ALA A 132 19.84 -60.16 -33.55
N LEU A 133 18.61 -59.94 -33.06
CA LEU A 133 17.35 -60.66 -33.39
C LEU A 133 17.27 -62.15 -32.90
N THR A 134 16.14 -62.79 -32.59
CA THR A 134 14.72 -62.41 -32.31
C THR A 134 13.98 -63.59 -31.63
N VAL A 135 12.86 -63.32 -30.93
CA VAL A 135 11.62 -64.14 -30.79
C VAL A 135 11.80 -65.66 -30.46
N ALA A 136 11.30 -66.19 -29.33
CA ALA A 136 9.86 -66.41 -29.10
C ALA A 136 9.42 -66.58 -27.62
N ALA A 137 8.10 -66.52 -27.41
CA ALA A 137 7.36 -66.93 -26.19
C ALA A 137 6.74 -68.34 -26.42
N PRO A 138 5.87 -68.95 -25.56
CA PRO A 138 5.23 -68.48 -24.32
C PRO A 138 5.45 -69.51 -23.14
N GLU A 139 4.65 -69.72 -22.08
CA GLU A 139 3.29 -69.29 -21.67
C GLU A 139 3.03 -69.48 -20.15
N ALA A 140 1.90 -68.92 -19.67
CA ALA A 140 1.00 -69.42 -18.61
C ALA A 140 1.38 -69.41 -17.10
N ALA A 141 0.29 -69.34 -16.30
CA ALA A 141 0.07 -69.74 -14.90
C ALA A 141 1.00 -69.19 -13.77
N SER A 142 0.58 -68.42 -12.75
CA SER A 142 -0.65 -68.29 -11.92
C SER A 142 -0.63 -69.09 -10.59
N GLY A 143 -1.03 -68.43 -9.49
CA GLY A 143 -1.21 -69.01 -8.14
C GLY A 143 -0.38 -68.27 -7.08
N THR A 144 -0.94 -67.34 -6.29
CA THR A 144 -1.66 -67.56 -5.01
C THR A 144 -0.82 -68.34 -3.98
N ALA A 145 -0.18 -67.74 -2.95
CA ALA A 145 -0.64 -66.83 -1.86
C ALA A 145 -1.21 -67.57 -0.63
N SER A 146 -1.23 -66.88 0.52
CA SER A 146 -1.67 -67.35 1.86
C SER A 146 -0.70 -68.34 2.56
N ASP A 147 -0.53 -68.37 3.89
CA ASP A 147 -0.82 -67.33 4.91
C ASP A 147 -0.18 -67.63 6.28
N THR A 148 -0.22 -66.65 7.21
CA THR A 148 -0.22 -66.84 8.70
C THR A 148 0.99 -67.52 9.40
N ALA A 149 1.22 -67.40 10.72
CA ALA A 149 0.85 -66.37 11.72
C ALA A 149 1.75 -66.44 12.98
N SER A 150 1.75 -65.32 13.73
CA SER A 150 1.85 -65.18 15.21
C SER A 150 3.06 -65.76 15.99
N GLY A 151 3.16 -65.36 17.27
CA GLY A 151 4.23 -65.74 18.22
C GLY A 151 4.64 -64.56 19.12
N ALA A 152 4.24 -64.56 20.39
CA ALA A 152 4.26 -63.37 21.24
C ALA A 152 5.24 -63.43 22.45
N ALA A 153 5.48 -62.24 23.01
CA ALA A 153 5.65 -61.93 24.44
C ALA A 153 6.99 -62.11 25.20
N SER A 154 7.29 -61.03 25.96
CA SER A 154 7.85 -60.95 27.32
C SER A 154 9.32 -61.34 27.65
N GLY A 155 9.85 -60.72 28.72
CA GLY A 155 11.17 -61.01 29.30
C GLY A 155 11.74 -59.86 30.16
N ALA A 156 12.25 -60.16 31.36
CA ALA A 156 12.86 -59.22 32.33
C ALA A 156 13.72 -60.04 33.34
N ALA A 157 14.48 -59.49 34.30
CA ALA A 157 14.66 -58.13 34.81
C ALA A 157 16.08 -57.94 35.43
N SER A 158 16.32 -56.80 36.10
CA SER A 158 17.42 -56.50 37.07
C SER A 158 18.88 -56.61 36.55
N GLY A 159 19.93 -56.11 37.25
CA GLY A 159 19.98 -55.30 38.48
C GLY A 159 21.41 -54.94 38.93
N THR A 160 21.49 -54.31 40.13
CA THR A 160 22.69 -54.12 41.01
C THR A 160 23.90 -53.26 40.57
N ALA A 161 24.36 -52.46 41.55
CA ALA A 161 25.69 -51.83 41.71
C ALA A 161 26.25 -52.28 43.11
N PRO A 162 27.32 -51.74 43.77
CA PRO A 162 28.02 -50.43 43.65
C PRO A 162 29.54 -50.63 43.36
N ASP A 163 30.60 -49.96 43.89
CA ASP A 163 30.74 -48.92 44.93
C ASP A 163 32.10 -48.14 44.90
N ALA A 164 32.25 -47.22 45.87
CA ALA A 164 33.38 -46.57 46.56
C ALA A 164 34.86 -46.98 46.32
N ALA A 165 35.87 -46.14 46.64
CA ALA A 165 35.98 -44.67 46.84
C ALA A 165 37.46 -44.23 47.16
N ARG A 166 37.72 -42.90 47.18
CA ARG A 166 38.92 -42.17 47.72
C ARG A 166 40.21 -42.28 46.87
N GLY A 167 41.14 -41.31 46.83
CA GLY A 167 41.24 -40.00 47.52
C GLY A 167 42.25 -39.01 46.87
N ALA A 168 42.59 -37.92 47.59
CA ALA A 168 43.45 -36.75 47.22
C ALA A 168 44.85 -37.09 46.62
N VAL A 169 45.51 -36.31 45.73
CA VAL A 169 45.89 -34.86 45.72
C VAL A 169 46.92 -34.54 46.85
N PRO A 170 48.08 -33.83 46.65
CA PRO A 170 48.41 -32.83 45.60
C PRO A 170 49.84 -32.84 44.94
N ASP A 171 50.01 -31.94 43.95
CA ASP A 171 51.15 -31.05 43.61
C ASP A 171 52.58 -31.47 43.15
N ALA A 172 53.16 -30.49 42.40
CA ALA A 172 54.56 -30.10 42.19
C ALA A 172 55.52 -30.92 41.27
N ALA A 173 55.94 -30.25 40.19
CA ALA A 173 57.25 -30.40 39.53
C ALA A 173 58.21 -29.30 40.11
N PRO A 174 59.54 -29.26 39.86
CA PRO A 174 60.16 -29.23 38.51
C PRO A 174 61.57 -29.88 38.39
N GLY A 175 62.23 -29.68 37.23
CA GLY A 175 63.67 -29.86 37.02
C GLY A 175 64.07 -31.13 36.26
N THR A 176 65.12 -31.21 35.43
CA THR A 176 65.75 -30.35 34.41
C THR A 176 67.04 -31.04 33.96
N ALA A 177 67.12 -31.36 32.67
CA ALA A 177 68.34 -31.52 31.86
C ALA A 177 69.31 -32.71 32.07
N TYR A 178 70.07 -32.96 31.01
CA TYR A 178 71.10 -33.99 30.78
C TYR A 178 70.57 -35.44 30.76
N ASP A 179 71.02 -36.33 29.86
CA ASP A 179 72.30 -36.33 29.12
C ASP A 179 72.17 -36.67 27.61
N ALA A 180 73.29 -36.60 26.88
CA ALA A 180 73.37 -36.93 25.45
C ALA A 180 74.35 -38.10 25.16
N ALA A 181 73.89 -39.10 24.41
CA ALA A 181 74.73 -40.17 23.86
C ALA A 181 74.23 -40.59 22.46
N SER A 182 75.16 -40.87 21.54
CA SER A 182 74.88 -41.06 20.12
C SER A 182 74.95 -42.51 19.66
N ALA A 183 74.05 -42.91 18.76
CA ALA A 183 74.26 -44.00 17.81
C ALA A 183 73.59 -43.68 16.47
N ALA A 184 74.32 -43.83 15.37
CA ALA A 184 73.77 -43.97 14.02
C ALA A 184 73.48 -45.47 13.77
N GLU A 185 72.74 -45.96 12.77
CA GLU A 185 72.37 -45.49 11.41
C GLU A 185 70.94 -46.03 11.06
N PRO A 186 70.37 -45.92 9.83
CA PRO A 186 70.84 -45.26 8.59
C PRO A 186 69.84 -44.26 7.98
N VAL A 187 70.22 -43.64 6.86
CA VAL A 187 69.36 -42.78 6.03
C VAL A 187 68.40 -43.61 5.16
N ALA A 188 67.14 -43.20 5.07
CA ALA A 188 66.17 -43.70 4.09
C ALA A 188 65.51 -42.53 3.32
N ALA A 189 65.29 -42.73 2.01
CA ALA A 189 64.76 -41.73 1.08
C ALA A 189 63.24 -41.49 1.26
N PRO A 190 62.67 -40.36 0.78
CA PRO A 190 61.32 -39.91 1.16
C PRO A 190 60.17 -40.72 0.51
N GLY A 191 59.79 -41.83 1.16
CA GLY A 191 58.60 -42.61 0.81
C GLY A 191 57.29 -41.92 1.26
N GLY A 192 56.54 -41.34 0.31
CA GLY A 192 55.30 -40.63 0.59
C GLY A 192 54.11 -41.53 0.98
N ALA A 193 54.00 -41.89 2.26
CA ALA A 193 52.85 -42.62 2.79
C ALA A 193 51.58 -41.74 2.86
N ALA A 194 50.83 -41.70 1.76
CA ALA A 194 49.54 -41.01 1.69
C ALA A 194 48.50 -41.71 2.61
N ALA A 195 48.35 -41.20 3.83
CA ALA A 195 47.44 -41.75 4.83
C ALA A 195 46.02 -41.94 4.25
N GLN A 196 45.58 -43.21 4.16
CA GLN A 196 44.28 -43.56 3.60
C GLN A 196 43.17 -42.95 4.47
N ARG A 197 42.54 -41.90 3.95
CA ARG A 197 41.39 -41.27 4.60
C ARG A 197 40.21 -42.22 4.53
N GLU A 198 39.82 -42.71 5.70
CA GLU A 198 38.48 -43.23 6.05
C GLU A 198 37.41 -42.85 5.01
N PRO A 199 36.68 -43.81 4.39
CA PRO A 199 35.66 -43.50 3.38
C PRO A 199 34.61 -42.51 3.88
N SER A 200 34.36 -42.50 5.19
CA SER A 200 33.49 -41.55 5.87
C SER A 200 34.00 -40.09 5.84
N ASP A 201 35.32 -39.87 5.83
CA ASP A 201 35.96 -38.55 5.83
C ASP A 201 36.13 -37.97 4.41
N ALA A 202 36.39 -38.81 3.41
CA ALA A 202 36.29 -38.40 2.00
C ALA A 202 34.86 -37.91 1.66
N LEU A 203 33.84 -38.63 2.17
CA LEU A 203 32.44 -38.22 2.08
C LEU A 203 32.15 -36.92 2.85
N ARG A 204 32.69 -36.74 4.06
CA ARG A 204 32.58 -35.46 4.81
C ARG A 204 33.18 -34.30 4.01
N GLY A 205 34.37 -34.46 3.45
CA GLY A 205 35.03 -33.45 2.62
C GLY A 205 34.22 -33.07 1.38
N LEU A 206 33.67 -34.06 0.66
CA LEU A 206 32.78 -33.81 -0.49
C LEU A 206 31.49 -33.08 -0.08
N ALA A 207 30.85 -33.51 1.02
CA ALA A 207 29.64 -32.91 1.57
C ALA A 207 29.87 -31.53 2.23
N ALA A 208 31.13 -31.13 2.43
CA ALA A 208 31.52 -29.86 3.01
C ALA A 208 32.07 -28.86 1.98
N ARG A 209 32.09 -29.18 0.68
CA ARG A 209 32.58 -28.24 -0.36
C ARG A 209 31.73 -26.97 -0.43
N THR A 210 32.38 -25.81 -0.60
CA THR A 210 31.75 -24.48 -0.71
C THR A 210 30.63 -24.45 -1.77
N ARG A 211 30.83 -25.10 -2.93
CA ARG A 211 29.86 -25.21 -4.03
C ARG A 211 28.53 -25.93 -3.68
N LEU A 212 28.47 -26.64 -2.53
CA LEU A 212 27.26 -27.30 -2.02
C LEU A 212 26.56 -26.47 -0.92
N VAL A 213 27.32 -25.66 -0.15
CA VAL A 213 26.82 -25.02 1.07
C VAL A 213 26.59 -23.52 0.91
N VAL A 214 27.40 -22.81 0.13
CA VAL A 214 27.27 -21.35 -0.03
C VAL A 214 26.13 -20.96 -0.98
N PRO A 215 25.98 -21.53 -2.20
CA PRO A 215 24.91 -21.11 -3.12
C PRO A 215 23.50 -21.21 -2.50
N VAL A 216 23.21 -22.29 -1.78
CA VAL A 216 21.92 -22.47 -1.07
C VAL A 216 21.72 -21.43 0.03
N ARG A 217 22.79 -21.02 0.73
CA ARG A 217 22.72 -20.00 1.79
C ARG A 217 22.63 -18.59 1.23
N ALA A 218 23.26 -18.31 0.09
CA ALA A 218 23.12 -17.04 -0.63
C ALA A 218 21.71 -16.91 -1.23
N CYS A 219 21.19 -17.96 -1.88
CA CYS A 219 19.81 -18.00 -2.38
C CYS A 219 18.79 -17.85 -1.24
N CYS A 220 19.06 -18.40 -0.05
CA CYS A 220 18.24 -18.15 1.14
C CYS A 220 18.24 -16.68 1.59
N VAL A 221 19.33 -15.93 1.41
CA VAL A 221 19.34 -14.47 1.67
C VAL A 221 18.59 -13.73 0.56
N ALA A 222 18.77 -14.12 -0.71
CA ALA A 222 18.02 -13.57 -1.84
C ALA A 222 16.50 -13.78 -1.70
N ALA A 223 16.07 -14.96 -1.23
CA ALA A 223 14.65 -15.26 -0.97
C ALA A 223 14.07 -14.44 0.18
N LEU A 224 14.87 -14.09 1.19
CA LEU A 224 14.44 -13.22 2.30
C LEU A 224 14.37 -11.75 1.88
N LEU A 225 15.38 -11.24 1.16
CA LEU A 225 15.38 -9.88 0.60
C LEU A 225 14.25 -9.71 -0.43
N GLY A 226 14.09 -10.68 -1.33
CA GLY A 226 13.01 -10.69 -2.32
C GLY A 226 11.62 -10.88 -1.69
N ALA A 227 11.49 -11.47 -0.50
CA ALA A 227 10.22 -11.47 0.23
C ALA A 227 9.95 -10.10 0.88
N ALA A 228 10.97 -9.49 1.51
CA ALA A 228 10.85 -8.15 2.08
C ALA A 228 10.46 -7.10 1.01
N CYS A 229 11.08 -7.13 -0.17
CA CYS A 229 10.72 -6.25 -1.30
C CYS A 229 9.48 -6.72 -2.10
N THR A 230 8.71 -7.70 -1.62
CA THR A 230 7.33 -7.94 -2.05
C THR A 230 6.32 -7.40 -1.02
N LEU A 231 6.69 -7.34 0.27
CA LEU A 231 5.90 -6.65 1.30
C LEU A 231 6.09 -5.13 1.28
N HIS A 232 7.27 -4.67 0.85
CA HIS A 232 7.62 -3.27 0.62
C HIS A 232 8.17 -3.13 -0.82
N PRO A 233 7.30 -3.15 -1.84
CA PRO A 233 7.72 -2.98 -3.23
C PRO A 233 8.38 -1.60 -3.41
N PRO A 234 9.62 -1.51 -3.89
CA PRO A 234 10.32 -0.24 -4.06
C PRO A 234 9.70 0.60 -5.19
N THR A 235 10.08 1.86 -5.24
CA THR A 235 9.55 2.87 -6.16
C THR A 235 10.66 3.46 -7.03
N PRO A 236 10.34 4.05 -8.21
CA PRO A 236 11.34 4.76 -9.02
C PRO A 236 11.97 5.94 -8.24
N PRO A 237 13.27 6.25 -8.43
CA PRO A 237 14.24 5.57 -9.28
C PRO A 237 14.90 4.36 -8.61
N TYR A 238 14.79 3.20 -9.27
CA TYR A 238 15.17 1.88 -8.78
C TYR A 238 16.67 1.63 -8.50
N THR A 239 17.56 2.46 -9.04
CA THR A 239 19.02 2.21 -9.10
C THR A 239 19.64 2.00 -7.72
N GLY A 240 19.28 2.84 -6.73
CA GLY A 240 19.80 2.72 -5.36
C GLY A 240 19.41 1.39 -4.69
N MET A 241 18.18 0.93 -4.90
CA MET A 241 17.68 -0.33 -4.33
C MET A 241 18.38 -1.54 -4.96
N PHE A 242 18.58 -1.56 -6.28
CA PHE A 242 19.34 -2.64 -6.94
C PHE A 242 20.81 -2.70 -6.46
N LEU A 243 21.47 -1.54 -6.33
CA LEU A 243 22.83 -1.48 -5.81
C LEU A 243 22.91 -1.98 -4.36
N LEU A 244 21.95 -1.58 -3.50
CA LEU A 244 21.86 -2.05 -2.12
C LEU A 244 21.63 -3.57 -2.04
N GLN A 245 20.64 -4.11 -2.77
CA GLN A 245 20.39 -5.55 -2.80
C GLN A 245 21.60 -6.34 -3.32
N GLY A 246 22.24 -5.87 -4.40
CA GLY A 246 23.43 -6.49 -4.97
C GLY A 246 24.61 -6.48 -3.98
N ALA A 247 24.86 -5.36 -3.31
CA ALA A 247 25.90 -5.23 -2.29
C ALA A 247 25.63 -6.14 -1.09
N LEU A 248 24.40 -6.16 -0.56
CA LEU A 248 24.00 -7.05 0.55
C LEU A 248 24.17 -8.52 0.19
N LEU A 249 23.81 -8.93 -1.03
CA LEU A 249 23.99 -10.30 -1.51
C LEU A 249 25.46 -10.66 -1.71
N ALA A 250 26.28 -9.75 -2.25
CA ALA A 250 27.71 -9.95 -2.42
C ALA A 250 28.44 -10.07 -1.07
N LEU A 251 28.15 -9.16 -0.13
CA LEU A 251 28.68 -9.18 1.24
C LEU A 251 28.25 -10.46 1.98
N ALA A 252 26.97 -10.85 1.86
CA ALA A 252 26.48 -12.10 2.43
C ALA A 252 27.22 -13.31 1.83
N ALA A 253 27.33 -13.42 0.50
CA ALA A 253 28.02 -14.51 -0.17
C ALA A 253 29.53 -14.57 0.19
N GLY A 254 30.20 -13.43 0.29
CA GLY A 254 31.59 -13.31 0.74
C GLY A 254 31.77 -13.77 2.19
N ALA A 255 30.99 -13.21 3.12
CA ALA A 255 31.03 -13.59 4.54
C ALA A 255 30.65 -15.08 4.75
N LEU A 256 29.67 -15.59 4.00
CA LEU A 256 29.30 -17.01 3.98
C LEU A 256 30.46 -17.90 3.52
N THR A 257 31.23 -17.44 2.52
CA THR A 257 32.39 -18.15 1.97
C THR A 257 33.55 -18.14 2.96
N LEU A 258 33.96 -16.98 3.46
CA LEU A 258 35.04 -16.83 4.44
C LEU A 258 34.75 -17.59 5.75
N PHE A 259 33.52 -17.51 6.28
CA PHE A 259 33.12 -18.26 7.47
C PHE A 259 33.12 -19.78 7.23
N HIS A 260 32.81 -20.21 6.00
CA HIS A 260 32.79 -21.63 5.65
C HIS A 260 34.20 -22.18 5.39
N GLN A 261 35.09 -21.41 4.74
CA GLN A 261 36.52 -21.71 4.61
C GLN A 261 37.19 -21.82 5.98
N ARG A 262 37.14 -20.77 6.81
CA ARG A 262 37.68 -20.78 8.21
C ARG A 262 37.15 -21.93 9.08
N ARG A 263 36.01 -22.55 8.71
CA ARG A 263 35.45 -23.74 9.37
C ARG A 263 36.00 -25.08 8.82
N LEU A 264 36.42 -25.12 7.55
CA LEU A 264 37.15 -26.24 6.96
C LEU A 264 38.62 -26.23 7.40
N ASP A 265 39.23 -25.04 7.42
CA ASP A 265 40.67 -24.83 7.63
C ASP A 265 41.08 -24.96 9.11
N ALA A 266 40.12 -25.03 10.03
CA ALA A 266 40.36 -25.13 11.47
C ALA A 266 40.96 -26.51 11.83
N PRO A 267 42.25 -26.61 12.23
CA PRO A 267 43.04 -27.84 12.16
C PRO A 267 42.71 -28.92 13.21
N THR A 268 41.68 -28.73 14.03
CA THR A 268 41.33 -29.70 15.09
C THR A 268 40.26 -30.69 14.63
N ALA A 269 40.50 -31.99 14.81
CA ALA A 269 39.50 -33.04 14.58
C ALA A 269 38.21 -32.88 15.42
N ARG A 270 38.21 -31.98 16.43
CA ARG A 270 37.01 -31.53 17.15
C ARG A 270 36.04 -30.72 16.28
N ALA A 271 36.45 -30.11 15.17
CA ALA A 271 35.64 -29.17 14.36
C ALA A 271 34.36 -29.77 13.75
N LEU A 272 34.32 -31.09 13.54
CA LEU A 272 33.16 -31.82 13.02
C LEU A 272 32.24 -32.37 14.12
N ARG A 273 32.73 -32.52 15.36
CA ARG A 273 31.86 -32.91 16.48
C ARG A 273 30.88 -31.77 16.81
N PRO A 274 29.62 -32.08 17.16
CA PRO A 274 28.69 -31.04 17.57
C PRO A 274 29.18 -30.37 18.86
N ALA A 275 29.40 -29.05 18.83
CA ALA A 275 29.67 -28.27 20.03
C ALA A 275 28.69 -28.62 21.17
N PRO A 276 29.12 -28.65 22.45
CA PRO A 276 28.31 -29.18 23.56
C PRO A 276 26.99 -28.42 23.73
N ARG A 277 25.97 -29.09 24.31
CA ARG A 277 24.61 -28.55 24.45
C ARG A 277 24.63 -27.16 25.10
N THR A 278 25.40 -26.97 26.16
CA THR A 278 25.63 -25.67 26.83
C THR A 278 26.15 -24.58 25.88
N ARG A 279 27.29 -24.80 25.19
CA ARG A 279 27.86 -23.83 24.24
C ARG A 279 26.96 -23.58 23.01
N ARG A 280 26.04 -24.51 22.69
CA ARG A 280 24.99 -24.30 21.68
C ARG A 280 23.85 -23.45 22.21
N LEU A 281 23.35 -23.75 23.41
CA LEU A 281 22.31 -22.95 24.08
C LEU A 281 22.81 -21.52 24.25
N LEU A 282 23.94 -21.29 24.92
CA LEU A 282 24.54 -19.96 25.08
C LEU A 282 24.68 -19.18 23.76
N ARG A 283 25.16 -19.80 22.68
CA ARG A 283 25.25 -19.15 21.35
C ARG A 283 23.90 -18.91 20.67
N THR A 284 22.89 -19.71 20.97
CA THR A 284 21.54 -19.55 20.39
C THR A 284 20.77 -18.51 21.20
N SER A 285 20.82 -18.57 22.53
CA SER A 285 20.31 -17.56 23.45
C SER A 285 20.94 -16.20 23.15
N ALA A 286 22.26 -16.06 23.09
CA ALA A 286 22.92 -14.79 22.77
C ALA A 286 22.47 -14.23 21.40
N LEU A 287 22.36 -15.08 20.37
CA LEU A 287 21.85 -14.65 19.06
C LEU A 287 20.38 -14.21 19.14
N LEU A 288 19.52 -14.95 19.85
CA LEU A 288 18.12 -14.61 20.03
C LEU A 288 17.94 -13.34 20.88
N THR A 289 18.76 -13.13 21.91
CA THR A 289 18.79 -11.91 22.71
C THR A 289 19.25 -10.72 21.86
N CYS A 290 20.31 -10.84 21.06
CA CYS A 290 20.70 -9.77 20.15
C CYS A 290 19.60 -9.45 19.13
N LEU A 291 18.94 -10.47 18.55
CA LEU A 291 17.81 -10.27 17.63
C LEU A 291 16.59 -9.66 18.32
N ALA A 292 16.30 -10.03 19.58
CA ALA A 292 15.20 -9.48 20.36
C ALA A 292 15.47 -8.03 20.78
N VAL A 293 16.69 -7.69 21.18
CA VAL A 293 17.09 -6.32 21.53
C VAL A 293 17.09 -5.43 20.30
N LEU A 294 17.63 -5.89 19.17
CA LEU A 294 17.57 -5.13 17.91
C LEU A 294 16.14 -4.99 17.38
N GLY A 295 15.33 -6.06 17.50
CA GLY A 295 13.92 -6.05 17.08
C GLY A 295 13.07 -5.12 17.94
N ALA A 296 13.12 -5.25 19.27
CA ALA A 296 12.37 -4.41 20.20
C ALA A 296 12.87 -2.96 20.22
N GLY A 297 14.19 -2.74 20.08
CA GLY A 297 14.77 -1.41 19.94
C GLY A 297 14.31 -0.72 18.65
N GLY A 298 14.44 -1.40 17.50
CA GLY A 298 13.96 -0.89 16.21
C GLY A 298 12.44 -0.66 16.19
N TRP A 299 11.66 -1.56 16.80
CA TRP A 299 10.21 -1.41 16.98
C TRP A 299 9.88 -0.18 17.83
N SER A 300 10.53 0.00 18.98
CA SER A 300 10.32 1.15 19.86
C SER A 300 10.75 2.47 19.23
N MET A 301 11.82 2.48 18.43
CA MET A 301 12.25 3.66 17.67
C MET A 301 11.27 4.00 16.55
N ALA A 302 10.84 3.02 15.76
CA ALA A 302 9.86 3.24 14.69
C ALA A 302 8.51 3.71 15.25
N ALA A 303 8.08 3.16 16.39
CA ALA A 303 6.89 3.63 17.10
C ALA A 303 7.04 5.09 17.56
N GLU A 304 8.12 5.46 18.24
CA GLU A 304 8.29 6.85 18.72
C GLU A 304 8.47 7.85 17.57
N HIS A 305 9.15 7.47 16.48
CA HIS A 305 9.32 8.31 15.29
C HIS A 305 8.01 8.54 14.51
N SER A 306 7.02 7.65 14.63
CA SER A 306 5.70 7.80 13.97
C SER A 306 4.71 8.73 14.69
N ARG A 307 5.15 9.41 15.75
CA ARG A 307 4.33 10.33 16.53
C ARG A 307 4.44 11.75 15.99
N LEU A 308 3.31 12.43 15.86
CA LEU A 308 3.27 13.82 15.40
C LEU A 308 4.11 14.72 16.33
N PRO A 309 5.20 15.33 15.84
CA PRO A 309 6.10 16.12 16.68
C PRO A 309 5.38 17.34 17.27
N GLY A 310 5.98 17.92 18.31
CA GLY A 310 5.37 19.06 19.02
C GLY A 310 5.16 20.28 18.12
N ARG A 311 6.09 20.55 17.21
CA ARG A 311 6.06 21.63 16.22
C ARG A 311 6.77 21.16 14.95
N MET A 312 6.24 21.52 13.79
CA MET A 312 6.79 21.28 12.46
C MET A 312 6.36 22.45 11.57
N GLY A 313 7.30 23.21 11.01
CA GLY A 313 6.98 24.32 10.11
C GLY A 313 6.69 23.85 8.70
N GLY A 314 5.83 24.55 7.94
CA GLY A 314 5.56 24.24 6.53
C GLY A 314 6.82 24.25 5.62
N SER A 315 7.91 24.86 6.06
CA SER A 315 9.22 24.83 5.39
C SER A 315 10.17 23.73 5.85
N SER A 316 9.76 22.86 6.79
CA SER A 316 10.63 21.80 7.35
C SER A 316 10.69 20.51 6.51
N HIS A 317 10.43 20.61 5.20
CA HIS A 317 10.82 19.62 4.18
C HIS A 317 12.34 19.61 3.96
N THR A 318 13.11 19.42 5.04
CA THR A 318 14.57 19.44 5.02
C THR A 318 15.13 18.17 4.38
N HIS A 319 15.65 18.33 3.15
CA HIS A 319 16.58 17.43 2.44
C HIS A 319 16.01 16.28 1.59
N ALA A 320 14.69 16.14 1.45
CA ALA A 320 14.09 15.22 0.47
C ALA A 320 13.90 15.90 -0.89
N TYR A 321 14.91 15.87 -1.77
CA TYR A 321 14.83 16.51 -3.08
C TYR A 321 13.88 15.78 -4.05
N ASP A 322 13.04 16.57 -4.70
CA ASP A 322 12.10 16.22 -5.76
C ASP A 322 12.77 15.46 -6.93
N THR A 323 12.07 14.47 -7.48
CA THR A 323 12.53 13.64 -8.61
C THR A 323 12.16 14.18 -9.99
N GLY A 324 11.32 15.22 -10.09
CA GLY A 324 10.70 15.70 -11.33
C GLY A 324 11.59 16.46 -12.33
N GLY A 325 12.91 16.29 -12.26
CA GLY A 325 13.87 16.69 -13.30
C GLY A 325 14.20 18.19 -13.43
N GLY A 326 13.55 19.07 -12.67
CA GLY A 326 13.76 20.52 -12.75
C GLY A 326 14.87 21.10 -11.85
N PRO A 327 15.01 22.44 -11.79
CA PRO A 327 16.02 23.12 -10.99
C PRO A 327 15.87 22.90 -9.47
N SER A 328 16.99 23.07 -8.76
CA SER A 328 17.10 22.98 -7.30
C SER A 328 16.35 24.09 -6.56
N ALA A 329 15.83 23.78 -5.37
CA ALA A 329 15.18 24.74 -4.48
C ALA A 329 16.13 25.85 -3.99
N GLY A 330 15.54 27.01 -3.65
CA GLY A 330 16.24 28.17 -3.10
C GLY A 330 16.74 29.17 -4.14
N SER A 331 16.18 29.16 -5.36
CA SER A 331 16.59 30.10 -6.43
C SER A 331 15.71 31.36 -6.48
N GLY A 332 14.46 31.26 -6.05
CA GLY A 332 13.52 32.39 -5.95
C GLY A 332 13.66 33.21 -4.66
N PRO A 333 13.25 34.49 -4.67
CA PRO A 333 13.20 35.30 -3.45
C PRO A 333 12.12 34.79 -2.49
N ALA A 334 12.47 34.77 -1.19
CA ALA A 334 11.59 34.36 -0.10
C ALA A 334 10.32 35.25 -0.03
N ARG A 335 9.16 34.59 0.05
CA ARG A 335 7.82 35.20 0.14
C ARG A 335 6.98 34.38 1.11
N ASP A 336 6.31 35.06 2.04
CA ASP A 336 5.46 34.41 3.03
C ASP A 336 4.09 34.06 2.42
N VAL A 337 3.55 32.88 2.74
CA VAL A 337 2.18 32.51 2.31
C VAL A 337 1.12 33.49 2.80
N ALA A 338 1.31 34.12 3.95
CA ALA A 338 0.39 35.11 4.50
C ALA A 338 0.35 36.41 3.67
N ASP A 339 1.32 36.66 2.79
CA ASP A 339 1.28 37.77 1.83
C ASP A 339 0.56 37.40 0.51
N LEU A 340 0.33 36.10 0.26
CA LEU A 340 -0.27 35.58 -0.99
C LEU A 340 -1.82 35.65 -0.99
N LYS A 341 -2.35 36.84 -0.66
CA LYS A 341 -3.80 37.13 -0.50
C LYS A 341 -4.53 37.51 -1.80
N GLY A 342 -3.81 37.76 -2.89
CA GLY A 342 -4.40 38.20 -4.17
C GLY A 342 -5.19 39.52 -4.07
N ASP A 343 -6.13 39.72 -4.99
CA ASP A 343 -7.07 40.87 -4.96
C ASP A 343 -8.17 40.64 -3.92
N HIS A 344 -7.93 41.17 -2.72
CA HIS A 344 -8.80 41.06 -1.56
C HIS A 344 -9.25 42.44 -1.02
N GLU A 345 -8.93 43.54 -1.70
CA GLU A 345 -9.22 44.91 -1.22
C GLU A 345 -10.64 45.41 -1.57
N GLY A 346 -11.04 46.53 -0.95
CA GLY A 346 -12.33 47.18 -1.22
C GLY A 346 -13.52 46.61 -0.42
N LYS A 347 -14.74 46.87 -0.91
CA LYS A 347 -15.99 46.41 -0.29
C LYS A 347 -16.40 45.06 -0.91
N PRO A 348 -16.73 44.02 -0.12
CA PRO A 348 -17.19 42.75 -0.67
C PRO A 348 -18.57 42.88 -1.33
N ASP A 349 -18.72 42.22 -2.47
CA ASP A 349 -19.96 42.09 -3.24
C ASP A 349 -20.91 41.07 -2.58
N ARG A 350 -20.33 40.02 -1.97
CA ARG A 350 -21.05 39.01 -1.18
C ARG A 350 -20.43 38.88 0.20
N ARG A 351 -21.27 38.79 1.23
CA ARG A 351 -20.83 38.60 2.61
C ARG A 351 -21.61 37.48 3.29
N PHE A 352 -20.88 36.54 3.90
CA PHE A 352 -21.45 35.44 4.67
C PHE A 352 -20.80 35.34 6.05
N THR A 353 -21.49 34.66 6.96
CA THR A 353 -20.95 34.29 8.28
C THR A 353 -21.29 32.83 8.53
N LEU A 354 -20.28 32.01 8.84
CA LEU A 354 -20.40 30.60 9.14
C LEU A 354 -19.95 30.35 10.58
N THR A 355 -20.89 29.95 11.44
CA THR A 355 -20.63 29.68 12.86
C THR A 355 -20.56 28.17 13.08
N ALA A 356 -19.39 27.64 13.40
CA ALA A 356 -19.21 26.22 13.73
C ALA A 356 -19.65 25.93 15.18
N THR A 357 -20.40 24.85 15.39
CA THR A 357 -20.88 24.40 16.71
C THR A 357 -20.84 22.88 16.85
N ASP A 358 -20.40 22.33 18.00
CA ASP A 358 -20.48 20.90 18.30
C ASP A 358 -21.75 20.56 19.10
N ARG A 359 -22.73 19.85 18.51
CA ARG A 359 -23.95 19.41 19.21
C ARG A 359 -24.57 18.18 18.55
N THR A 360 -25.26 17.37 19.33
CA THR A 360 -26.24 16.41 18.78
C THR A 360 -27.27 17.13 17.88
N ARG A 361 -27.56 16.53 16.73
CA ARG A 361 -28.58 16.96 15.77
C ARG A 361 -29.50 15.79 15.42
N HIS A 362 -30.68 16.13 14.94
CA HIS A 362 -31.53 15.18 14.21
C HIS A 362 -31.30 15.39 12.71
N LEU A 363 -31.21 14.28 11.98
CA LEU A 363 -31.39 14.23 10.54
C LEU A 363 -32.87 14.48 10.19
N ALA A 364 -33.17 14.88 8.96
CA ALA A 364 -34.54 15.03 8.45
C ALA A 364 -35.31 13.70 8.42
N SER A 365 -34.60 12.57 8.25
CA SER A 365 -35.14 11.21 8.42
C SER A 365 -35.36 10.81 9.90
N GLY A 366 -34.95 11.65 10.85
CA GLY A 366 -35.26 11.55 12.29
C GLY A 366 -34.16 10.96 13.17
N GLU A 367 -33.13 10.34 12.61
CA GLU A 367 -32.02 9.74 13.36
C GLU A 367 -31.18 10.80 14.09
N LYS A 368 -30.54 10.41 15.19
CA LYS A 368 -29.63 11.27 15.96
C LYS A 368 -28.18 11.05 15.55
N VAL A 369 -27.46 12.16 15.37
CA VAL A 369 -26.04 12.23 14.99
C VAL A 369 -25.30 13.22 15.91
N ALA A 370 -24.03 12.96 16.25
CA ALA A 370 -23.22 13.84 17.10
C ALA A 370 -22.42 14.84 16.23
N ALA A 371 -23.11 15.85 15.71
CA ALA A 371 -22.61 16.65 14.61
C ALA A 371 -21.78 17.89 15.00
N LEU A 372 -20.84 18.23 14.12
CA LEU A 372 -20.21 19.53 14.01
C LEU A 372 -20.90 20.27 12.86
N ALA A 373 -21.51 21.43 13.11
CA ALA A 373 -22.44 22.05 12.16
C ALA A 373 -22.14 23.53 11.91
N PHE A 374 -22.09 23.94 10.64
CA PHE A 374 -22.05 25.36 10.25
C PHE A 374 -23.46 25.98 10.31
N ASN A 375 -23.60 27.08 11.06
CA ASN A 375 -24.88 27.74 11.35
C ASN A 375 -25.96 26.77 11.88
N GLY A 376 -25.53 25.69 12.54
CA GLY A 376 -26.41 24.65 13.09
C GLY A 376 -27.07 23.71 12.08
N ARG A 377 -26.79 23.85 10.78
CA ARG A 377 -27.36 23.05 9.68
C ARG A 377 -26.45 21.89 9.28
N LEU A 378 -27.06 20.84 8.71
CA LEU A 378 -26.39 19.72 8.05
C LEU A 378 -27.00 19.55 6.65
N PRO A 379 -26.18 19.47 5.57
CA PRO A 379 -24.89 20.13 5.47
C PRO A 379 -24.95 21.62 5.85
N GLY A 380 -23.79 22.27 5.93
CA GLY A 380 -23.68 23.72 6.05
C GLY A 380 -24.42 24.48 4.93
N PRO A 381 -24.74 25.78 5.13
CA PRO A 381 -25.48 26.57 4.16
C PRO A 381 -24.88 26.54 2.74
N GLU A 382 -25.71 26.31 1.72
CA GLU A 382 -25.30 26.55 0.33
C GLU A 382 -24.99 28.03 0.15
N LEU A 383 -23.77 28.33 -0.31
CA LEU A 383 -23.34 29.68 -0.67
C LEU A 383 -23.51 29.87 -2.18
N ARG A 384 -24.16 30.96 -2.59
CA ARG A 384 -24.25 31.37 -4.00
C ARG A 384 -23.58 32.71 -4.23
N VAL A 385 -22.65 32.73 -5.18
CA VAL A 385 -21.85 33.89 -5.59
C VAL A 385 -21.69 33.88 -7.12
N ARG A 386 -21.21 34.96 -7.72
CA ARG A 386 -20.94 35.03 -9.17
C ARG A 386 -19.44 35.11 -9.44
N ARG A 387 -18.99 34.58 -10.59
CA ARG A 387 -17.57 34.65 -10.99
C ARG A 387 -17.08 36.09 -10.96
N GLY A 388 -16.02 36.36 -10.20
CA GLY A 388 -15.40 37.68 -10.05
C GLY A 388 -15.99 38.59 -8.96
N GLU A 389 -17.12 38.24 -8.31
CA GLU A 389 -17.57 38.94 -7.09
C GLU A 389 -16.53 38.79 -5.98
N LEU A 390 -16.26 39.85 -5.22
CA LEU A 390 -15.47 39.76 -3.99
C LEU A 390 -16.31 39.14 -2.89
N VAL A 391 -15.97 37.91 -2.52
CA VAL A 391 -16.64 37.15 -1.47
C VAL A 391 -15.90 37.36 -0.16
N GLU A 392 -16.61 37.79 0.88
CA GLU A 392 -16.11 37.76 2.25
C GLU A 392 -16.87 36.71 3.08
N VAL A 393 -16.16 35.77 3.71
CA VAL A 393 -16.75 34.79 4.63
C VAL A 393 -16.12 34.91 6.01
N VAL A 394 -16.93 35.31 6.99
CA VAL A 394 -16.52 35.35 8.40
C VAL A 394 -16.77 33.97 9.02
N LEU A 395 -15.70 33.20 9.23
CA LEU A 395 -15.73 31.97 10.02
C LEU A 395 -15.69 32.32 11.51
N VAL A 396 -16.62 31.77 12.30
CA VAL A 396 -16.65 31.90 13.77
C VAL A 396 -16.67 30.51 14.38
N ASN A 397 -15.66 30.17 15.18
CA ASN A 397 -15.75 28.99 16.02
C ASN A 397 -16.48 29.35 17.31
N ARG A 398 -17.64 28.75 17.56
CA ARG A 398 -18.35 28.95 18.83
C ARG A 398 -17.76 28.10 19.95
N ASP A 399 -17.67 26.79 19.72
CA ASP A 399 -17.42 25.79 20.76
C ASP A 399 -16.89 24.43 20.23
N VAL A 400 -16.29 24.41 19.04
CA VAL A 400 -15.58 23.22 18.52
C VAL A 400 -14.16 23.19 19.08
N GLU A 401 -13.92 22.36 20.09
CA GLU A 401 -12.67 22.36 20.88
C GLU A 401 -11.40 22.15 20.06
N GLY A 402 -11.43 21.28 19.05
CA GLY A 402 -10.30 20.99 18.15
C GLY A 402 -9.92 22.13 17.20
N GLY A 403 -10.65 23.25 17.20
CA GLY A 403 -10.52 24.30 16.19
C GLY A 403 -11.24 23.95 14.89
N VAL A 404 -11.32 24.92 13.96
CA VAL A 404 -11.90 24.77 12.62
C VAL A 404 -11.22 25.70 11.62
N THR A 405 -11.33 25.40 10.32
CA THR A 405 -11.00 26.31 9.22
C THR A 405 -12.06 26.23 8.11
N LEU A 406 -11.83 26.84 6.95
CA LEU A 406 -12.58 26.63 5.71
C LEU A 406 -11.60 26.50 4.53
N HIS A 407 -11.51 25.31 3.96
CA HIS A 407 -10.93 25.09 2.63
C HIS A 407 -12.01 25.25 1.55
N TRP A 408 -11.62 25.73 0.37
CA TRP A 408 -12.51 26.11 -0.75
C TRP A 408 -12.38 25.12 -1.90
N HIS A 409 -12.77 23.87 -1.65
CA HIS A 409 -12.51 22.71 -2.50
C HIS A 409 -12.72 22.97 -4.01
N GLY A 410 -11.60 22.93 -4.73
CA GLY A 410 -11.56 23.07 -6.19
C GLY A 410 -11.68 24.50 -6.73
N VAL A 411 -11.75 25.51 -5.85
CA VAL A 411 -11.73 26.93 -6.23
C VAL A 411 -10.29 27.42 -6.29
N GLU A 412 -9.92 28.11 -7.36
CA GLU A 412 -8.60 28.71 -7.53
C GLU A 412 -8.44 30.00 -6.67
N VAL A 413 -8.47 29.86 -5.35
CA VAL A 413 -8.28 30.94 -4.37
C VAL A 413 -6.81 31.36 -4.25
N PRO A 414 -6.48 32.56 -3.71
CA PRO A 414 -5.12 32.90 -3.28
C PRO A 414 -4.66 32.01 -2.11
N ASN A 415 -3.38 31.66 -2.03
CA ASN A 415 -2.89 30.66 -1.08
C ASN A 415 -3.10 31.03 0.41
N ALA A 416 -3.06 32.32 0.76
CA ALA A 416 -3.37 32.78 2.12
C ALA A 416 -4.83 32.46 2.56
N GLU A 417 -5.73 32.21 1.60
CA GLU A 417 -7.15 32.00 1.80
C GLU A 417 -7.53 30.50 1.78
N ASP A 418 -6.56 29.59 1.57
CA ASP A 418 -6.79 28.16 1.27
C ASP A 418 -7.28 27.31 2.45
N GLY A 419 -7.20 27.81 3.69
CA GLY A 419 -7.81 27.16 4.85
C GLY A 419 -6.99 26.11 5.58
N VAL A 420 -5.77 25.79 5.14
CA VAL A 420 -4.97 24.67 5.67
C VAL A 420 -4.33 25.04 7.01
N ALA A 421 -4.78 24.39 8.09
CA ALA A 421 -4.26 24.65 9.43
C ALA A 421 -2.78 24.25 9.58
N GLY A 422 -1.93 25.19 10.01
CA GLY A 422 -0.49 25.02 10.17
C GLY A 422 0.31 25.14 8.89
N VAL A 423 -0.32 25.46 7.75
CA VAL A 423 0.36 25.66 6.45
C VAL A 423 0.02 27.00 5.83
N THR A 424 -1.26 27.36 5.71
CA THR A 424 -1.68 28.68 5.15
C THR A 424 -2.36 29.58 6.18
N GLN A 425 -2.78 29.03 7.32
CA GLN A 425 -3.25 29.78 8.49
C GLN A 425 -3.12 28.99 9.80
N ASP A 426 -3.35 29.63 10.95
CA ASP A 426 -3.67 28.91 12.19
C ASP A 426 -5.15 28.48 12.25
N ALA A 427 -5.43 27.39 12.97
CA ALA A 427 -6.77 26.90 13.24
C ALA A 427 -7.59 27.91 14.09
N VAL A 428 -8.86 28.10 13.76
CA VAL A 428 -9.75 29.01 14.49
C VAL A 428 -10.26 28.31 15.76
N GLY A 429 -9.55 28.51 16.87
CA GLY A 429 -9.95 27.97 18.19
C GLY A 429 -11.27 28.54 18.74
N PRO A 430 -11.87 27.93 19.78
CA PRO A 430 -13.15 28.36 20.36
C PRO A 430 -13.22 29.85 20.72
N GLY A 431 -14.35 30.49 20.39
CA GLY A 431 -14.59 31.93 20.59
C GLY A 431 -13.83 32.85 19.63
N ARG A 432 -12.99 32.32 18.73
CA ARG A 432 -12.23 33.10 17.74
C ARG A 432 -12.99 33.19 16.41
N ARG A 433 -12.50 34.05 15.53
CA ARG A 433 -12.98 34.20 14.15
C ARG A 433 -11.82 34.35 13.16
N HIS A 434 -12.07 33.99 11.90
CA HIS A 434 -11.23 34.30 10.74
C HIS A 434 -12.10 34.92 9.65
N VAL A 435 -11.50 35.62 8.68
CA VAL A 435 -12.22 36.30 7.60
C VAL A 435 -11.54 36.01 6.27
N TYR A 436 -12.16 35.15 5.46
CA TYR A 436 -11.69 34.81 4.12
C TYR A 436 -12.18 35.84 3.11
N ARG A 437 -11.33 36.26 2.17
CA ARG A 437 -11.62 37.26 1.12
C ARG A 437 -10.99 36.90 -0.22
N PHE A 438 -11.79 36.44 -1.17
CA PHE A 438 -11.33 36.03 -2.50
C PHE A 438 -12.33 36.37 -3.61
N ARG A 439 -11.88 36.32 -4.87
CA ARG A 439 -12.73 36.36 -6.08
C ARG A 439 -12.67 35.01 -6.80
N PRO A 440 -13.76 34.25 -6.94
CA PRO A 440 -13.72 32.97 -7.66
C PRO A 440 -13.54 33.22 -9.16
N ALA A 441 -12.45 32.71 -9.72
CA ALA A 441 -12.06 32.90 -11.12
C ALA A 441 -12.86 32.06 -12.12
N ARG A 442 -13.63 31.06 -11.65
CA ARG A 442 -14.39 30.10 -12.45
C ARG A 442 -15.82 29.93 -11.92
N ALA A 443 -16.80 29.87 -12.83
CA ALA A 443 -18.17 29.46 -12.50
C ALA A 443 -18.26 27.92 -12.51
N GLY A 444 -19.01 27.33 -11.57
CA GLY A 444 -19.03 25.88 -11.37
C GLY A 444 -19.79 25.43 -10.12
N THR A 445 -19.66 24.14 -9.81
CA THR A 445 -20.13 23.50 -8.57
C THR A 445 -18.91 23.13 -7.74
N PHE A 446 -18.80 23.79 -6.60
CA PHE A 446 -17.74 23.62 -5.61
C PHE A 446 -18.38 23.29 -4.25
N TRP A 447 -17.54 23.09 -3.25
CA TRP A 447 -17.96 22.94 -1.87
C TRP A 447 -16.87 23.50 -0.95
N TYR A 448 -17.14 23.52 0.34
CA TYR A 448 -16.20 23.96 1.37
C TYR A 448 -16.26 23.01 2.55
N HIS A 449 -15.16 22.84 3.26
CA HIS A 449 -15.09 22.03 4.48
C HIS A 449 -14.03 22.54 5.46
N SER A 450 -14.07 22.07 6.70
CA SER A 450 -12.95 22.29 7.63
C SER A 450 -11.72 21.53 7.16
N HIS A 451 -10.56 22.18 7.21
CA HIS A 451 -9.24 21.61 6.95
C HIS A 451 -8.37 21.75 8.21
N GLN A 452 -8.98 21.29 9.29
CA GLN A 452 -8.47 21.10 10.64
C GLN A 452 -9.22 19.87 11.14
N GLN A 453 -8.48 18.80 11.41
CA GLN A 453 -8.93 17.46 11.74
C GLN A 453 -9.96 16.94 10.72
N SER A 454 -9.74 17.17 9.41
CA SER A 454 -10.68 16.89 8.31
C SER A 454 -11.37 15.53 8.45
N SER A 455 -10.59 14.48 8.76
CA SER A 455 -11.09 13.12 8.98
C SER A 455 -12.27 13.03 9.95
N THR A 456 -12.20 13.79 11.06
CA THR A 456 -13.26 13.88 12.07
C THR A 456 -14.24 15.03 11.79
N ALA A 457 -13.75 16.14 11.23
CA ALA A 457 -14.52 17.36 11.03
C ALA A 457 -15.58 17.20 9.92
N VAL A 458 -15.20 16.58 8.79
CA VAL A 458 -16.08 16.32 7.66
C VAL A 458 -17.06 15.19 7.98
N ALA A 459 -16.58 14.08 8.55
CA ALA A 459 -17.42 12.94 9.00
C ALA A 459 -18.47 13.32 10.06
N ARG A 460 -18.31 14.48 10.73
CA ARG A 460 -19.29 15.03 11.68
C ARG A 460 -20.11 16.20 11.13
N GLY A 461 -19.84 16.71 9.93
CA GLY A 461 -20.71 17.69 9.24
C GLY A 461 -20.15 19.09 8.95
N LEU A 462 -18.85 19.37 9.17
CA LEU A 462 -18.24 20.66 8.81
C LEU A 462 -17.93 20.75 7.32
N PHE A 463 -18.97 20.71 6.50
CA PHE A 463 -18.92 20.95 5.07
C PHE A 463 -20.21 21.60 4.55
N GLY A 464 -20.17 22.21 3.37
CA GLY A 464 -21.33 22.77 2.68
C GLY A 464 -21.06 23.11 1.22
N ALA A 465 -22.09 23.38 0.42
CA ALA A 465 -21.93 23.62 -1.01
C ALA A 465 -21.59 25.09 -1.35
N LEU A 466 -20.79 25.29 -2.40
CA LEU A 466 -20.46 26.60 -2.97
C LEU A 466 -20.76 26.61 -4.46
N ILE A 467 -21.78 27.36 -4.86
CA ILE A 467 -22.16 27.52 -6.27
C ILE A 467 -21.64 28.88 -6.76
N VAL A 468 -20.73 28.84 -7.74
CA VAL A 468 -20.30 30.04 -8.45
C VAL A 468 -21.04 30.11 -9.77
N GLU A 469 -21.88 31.12 -9.92
CA GLU A 469 -22.69 31.36 -11.12
C GLU A 469 -21.92 32.20 -12.16
N GLU A 470 -22.28 32.03 -13.43
CA GLU A 470 -21.86 32.96 -14.48
C GLU A 470 -22.47 34.35 -14.23
N PRO A 471 -21.79 35.46 -14.58
CA PRO A 471 -22.38 36.79 -14.58
C PRO A 471 -23.61 36.84 -15.51
N GLU A 472 -24.65 37.57 -15.10
CA GLU A 472 -25.84 37.79 -15.94
C GLU A 472 -25.46 38.49 -17.24
N LYS A 473 -25.99 37.99 -18.36
CA LYS A 473 -25.88 38.68 -19.65
C LYS A 473 -26.82 39.88 -19.65
N PRO A 474 -26.44 41.03 -20.25
CA PRO A 474 -27.38 42.12 -20.48
C PRO A 474 -28.59 41.64 -21.28
N GLY A 475 -29.75 41.55 -20.61
CA GLY A 475 -31.01 40.99 -21.15
C GLY A 475 -31.53 39.76 -20.38
N ASP A 476 -30.66 38.94 -19.79
CA ASP A 476 -31.05 37.81 -18.92
C ASP A 476 -31.31 38.33 -17.49
N ALA A 477 -32.44 39.01 -17.29
CA ALA A 477 -32.86 39.54 -15.99
C ALA A 477 -33.38 38.44 -15.07
N GLY A 478 -32.45 37.74 -14.41
CA GLY A 478 -32.72 36.69 -13.43
C GLY A 478 -32.03 35.36 -13.77
N GLY A 479 -31.17 34.90 -12.86
CA GLY A 479 -30.53 33.59 -12.97
C GLY A 479 -31.53 32.44 -13.07
N ALA A 480 -31.19 31.43 -13.88
CA ALA A 480 -31.96 30.19 -14.07
C ALA A 480 -33.49 30.42 -14.27
N GLY A 481 -33.85 31.22 -15.27
CA GLY A 481 -35.24 31.63 -15.55
C GLY A 481 -36.28 30.49 -15.57
N PRO A 482 -37.55 30.79 -15.29
CA PRO A 482 -38.50 30.00 -14.47
C PRO A 482 -38.76 28.53 -14.86
N ASP A 483 -38.38 28.10 -16.06
CA ASP A 483 -38.48 26.71 -16.54
C ASP A 483 -37.24 25.85 -16.17
N VAL A 484 -36.53 26.20 -15.10
CA VAL A 484 -35.30 25.52 -14.64
C VAL A 484 -35.37 25.15 -13.16
N VAL A 485 -35.18 23.86 -12.87
CA VAL A 485 -34.92 23.33 -11.52
C VAL A 485 -33.42 23.10 -11.38
N ASP A 486 -32.73 23.97 -10.64
CA ASP A 486 -31.34 23.80 -10.20
C ASP A 486 -31.32 23.25 -8.76
N ARG A 487 -30.67 22.11 -8.53
CA ARG A 487 -30.65 21.41 -7.23
C ARG A 487 -29.27 20.89 -6.92
N THR A 488 -28.75 21.25 -5.75
CA THR A 488 -27.54 20.64 -5.20
C THR A 488 -27.91 19.39 -4.41
N VAL A 489 -27.22 18.28 -4.70
CA VAL A 489 -27.44 16.97 -4.10
C VAL A 489 -26.12 16.51 -3.52
N VAL A 490 -25.90 16.82 -2.24
CA VAL A 490 -24.71 16.39 -1.50
C VAL A 490 -24.96 14.98 -0.96
N ALA A 491 -24.09 14.02 -1.24
CA ALA A 491 -24.09 12.72 -0.57
C ALA A 491 -23.03 12.68 0.54
N HIS A 492 -23.39 12.02 1.65
CA HIS A 492 -22.54 11.82 2.82
C HIS A 492 -23.09 10.66 3.67
N ALA A 493 -22.22 9.86 4.29
CA ALA A 493 -22.60 8.80 5.20
C ALA A 493 -22.52 9.25 6.67
N TRP A 494 -23.68 9.43 7.32
CA TRP A 494 -23.76 9.88 8.71
C TRP A 494 -23.64 8.74 9.72
N ALA A 495 -22.87 8.96 10.78
CA ALA A 495 -22.75 8.06 11.92
C ALA A 495 -24.01 8.07 12.81
N VAL A 496 -24.92 7.11 12.62
CA VAL A 496 -26.23 7.09 13.30
C VAL A 496 -26.21 6.21 14.56
N GLY A 497 -26.87 6.70 15.61
CA GLY A 497 -27.29 5.86 16.75
C GLY A 497 -26.23 5.46 17.79
N GLY A 498 -24.95 5.86 17.65
CA GLY A 498 -23.88 5.45 18.58
C GLY A 498 -23.21 6.55 19.41
N ALA A 499 -23.23 7.82 18.99
CA ALA A 499 -22.39 8.87 19.59
C ALA A 499 -23.11 9.73 20.64
N THR A 500 -22.57 9.78 21.86
CA THR A 500 -22.95 10.75 22.90
C THR A 500 -22.24 12.09 22.66
N SER A 501 -22.88 13.21 23.01
CA SER A 501 -22.26 14.55 22.89
C SER A 501 -21.36 14.88 24.10
N ALA A 502 -20.24 14.17 24.18
CA ALA A 502 -19.07 14.50 25.00
C ALA A 502 -17.82 13.93 24.30
N GLY A 503 -16.70 14.62 24.19
CA GLY A 503 -16.34 15.92 24.77
C GLY A 503 -14.84 15.90 25.07
N GLY A 504 -14.05 16.43 24.14
CA GLY A 504 -12.59 16.30 24.10
C GLY A 504 -12.08 15.61 22.83
N PRO A 505 -10.90 16.00 22.29
CA PRO A 505 -10.21 15.24 21.26
C PRO A 505 -9.72 13.88 21.80
N PRO A 506 -9.33 12.92 20.93
CA PRO A 506 -8.60 11.73 21.37
C PRO A 506 -7.37 12.17 22.19
N ARG A 507 -7.34 11.79 23.47
CA ARG A 507 -6.30 12.27 24.39
C ARG A 507 -4.96 11.67 24.04
N GLY A 508 -4.05 12.51 23.51
CA GLY A 508 -2.62 12.20 23.47
C GLY A 508 -2.11 11.96 24.89
N GLY A 509 -2.06 10.70 25.31
CA GLY A 509 -1.76 10.30 26.67
C GLY A 509 -1.38 8.82 26.75
N ALA A 510 -0.20 8.54 27.30
CA ALA A 510 0.29 7.18 27.49
C ALA A 510 -0.44 6.51 28.67
N GLY A 511 -1.56 5.84 28.38
CA GLY A 511 -2.33 5.02 29.31
C GLY A 511 -3.05 3.90 28.54
N GLY A 512 -3.22 2.74 29.16
CA GLY A 512 -3.83 1.59 28.50
C GLY A 512 -5.30 1.41 28.87
N ASP A 513 -6.21 1.91 28.03
CA ASP A 513 -7.62 1.56 28.03
C ASP A 513 -8.01 0.76 26.77
N SER A 514 -8.74 -0.34 26.98
CA SER A 514 -9.09 -1.29 25.94
C SER A 514 -10.46 -0.96 25.32
N GLY A 515 -10.49 -0.02 24.37
CA GLY A 515 -11.69 0.32 23.61
C GLY A 515 -11.36 0.94 22.25
N GLY A 516 -11.92 0.37 21.17
CA GLY A 516 -12.00 0.94 19.82
C GLY A 516 -10.75 1.66 19.30
N ALA A 517 -9.76 0.91 18.80
CA ALA A 517 -8.59 1.52 18.17
C ALA A 517 -8.94 2.17 16.82
N GLY A 518 -9.10 3.50 16.80
CA GLY A 518 -9.20 4.29 15.57
C GLY A 518 -7.90 4.22 14.75
N GLY A 519 -8.02 3.64 13.57
CA GLY A 519 -6.97 3.33 12.58
C GLY A 519 -7.54 2.34 11.56
N ALA A 520 -6.71 1.78 10.67
CA ALA A 520 -7.13 0.87 9.58
C ALA A 520 -7.62 -0.54 10.00
N LEU A 521 -8.27 -0.64 11.16
CA LEU A 521 -8.99 -1.82 11.68
C LEU A 521 -10.30 -1.40 12.41
N SER A 522 -10.78 -0.17 12.22
CA SER A 522 -11.88 0.45 12.98
C SER A 522 -13.24 0.36 12.27
N GLY A 523 -13.29 0.55 10.95
CA GLY A 523 -14.46 0.38 10.09
C GLY A 523 -15.56 1.45 10.22
N VAL A 524 -15.23 2.67 10.68
CA VAL A 524 -16.23 3.62 11.23
C VAL A 524 -15.97 5.12 10.94
N ASN A 525 -15.07 5.48 10.01
CA ASN A 525 -14.67 6.88 9.74
C ASN A 525 -14.33 7.67 11.03
N GLY A 526 -13.60 7.02 11.96
CA GLY A 526 -13.29 7.56 13.30
C GLY A 526 -14.47 7.73 14.28
N THR A 527 -15.73 7.52 13.86
CA THR A 527 -16.93 7.88 14.65
C THR A 527 -17.45 6.80 15.61
N GLY A 528 -17.05 5.54 15.43
CA GLY A 528 -17.45 4.41 16.26
C GLY A 528 -18.89 3.89 16.10
N ALA A 529 -19.67 4.40 15.13
CA ALA A 529 -21.09 4.06 14.98
C ALA A 529 -21.46 3.62 13.54
N PRO A 530 -22.56 2.88 13.35
CA PRO A 530 -23.04 2.50 12.03
C PRO A 530 -23.27 3.72 11.14
N LEU A 531 -22.60 3.76 10.00
CA LEU A 531 -22.72 4.82 9.00
C LEU A 531 -23.91 4.56 8.07
N ARG A 532 -24.69 5.59 7.72
CA ARG A 532 -25.78 5.51 6.73
C ARG A 532 -25.73 6.65 5.73
N THR A 533 -25.74 6.29 4.44
CA THR A 533 -25.82 7.22 3.32
C THR A 533 -27.06 8.12 3.43
N ALA A 534 -26.86 9.41 3.16
CA ALA A 534 -27.92 10.40 3.03
C ALA A 534 -27.73 11.25 1.76
N LEU A 535 -28.83 11.82 1.28
CA LEU A 535 -28.80 12.96 0.35
C LEU A 535 -29.07 14.24 1.16
N GLY A 536 -28.00 14.91 1.56
CA GLY A 536 -28.00 15.97 2.57
C GLY A 536 -28.13 15.38 3.98
N ASP A 537 -29.17 15.79 4.69
CA ASP A 537 -29.51 15.35 6.05
C ASP A 537 -30.61 14.27 6.11
N ASP A 538 -30.83 13.51 5.03
CA ASP A 538 -31.95 12.56 4.93
C ASP A 538 -31.47 11.24 4.34
N THR A 539 -31.61 10.18 5.12
CA THR A 539 -31.22 8.81 4.76
C THR A 539 -32.34 8.06 4.03
N GLY A 540 -33.49 8.70 3.80
CA GLY A 540 -34.67 8.11 3.17
C GLY A 540 -34.91 8.57 1.72
N PRO A 541 -36.04 8.12 1.13
CA PRO A 541 -36.45 8.51 -0.22
C PRO A 541 -37.16 9.87 -0.22
N ARG A 542 -36.47 10.93 -0.68
CA ARG A 542 -37.05 12.24 -0.93
C ARG A 542 -37.91 12.23 -2.21
N LYS A 543 -38.98 13.05 -2.25
CA LYS A 543 -39.83 13.26 -3.43
C LYS A 543 -40.00 14.75 -3.72
N GLU A 544 -39.79 15.18 -4.96
CA GLU A 544 -40.02 16.56 -5.41
C GLU A 544 -40.94 16.59 -6.64
N LYS A 545 -41.86 17.57 -6.67
CA LYS A 545 -42.77 17.77 -7.80
C LYS A 545 -42.13 18.66 -8.86
N VAL A 546 -41.79 18.08 -10.02
CA VAL A 546 -41.18 18.78 -11.15
C VAL A 546 -42.09 18.64 -12.38
N PRO A 547 -42.61 19.73 -12.98
CA PRO A 547 -43.46 19.66 -14.17
C PRO A 547 -42.75 19.02 -15.38
N ALA A 548 -43.52 18.38 -16.26
CA ALA A 548 -42.97 17.82 -17.50
C ALA A 548 -42.46 18.94 -18.43
N GLY A 549 -41.35 18.70 -19.12
CA GLY A 549 -40.70 19.65 -20.04
C GLY A 549 -39.69 20.60 -19.37
N THR A 550 -39.82 20.86 -18.06
CA THR A 550 -38.89 21.64 -17.24
C THR A 550 -37.46 21.13 -17.39
N ARG A 551 -36.49 22.05 -17.48
CA ARG A 551 -35.06 21.70 -17.48
C ARG A 551 -34.60 21.43 -16.05
N VAL A 552 -33.85 20.37 -15.83
CA VAL A 552 -33.33 20.00 -14.51
C VAL A 552 -31.80 19.99 -14.57
N ARG A 553 -31.15 20.56 -13.55
CA ARG A 553 -29.72 20.42 -13.23
C ARG A 553 -29.60 19.85 -11.82
N LEU A 554 -29.03 18.66 -11.71
CA LEU A 554 -28.67 18.03 -10.44
C LEU A 554 -27.16 18.16 -10.27
N ARG A 555 -26.72 18.92 -9.27
CA ARG A 555 -25.32 19.12 -8.93
C ARG A 555 -24.94 18.11 -7.87
N LEU A 556 -24.42 16.96 -8.31
CA LEU A 556 -24.00 15.88 -7.43
C LEU A 556 -22.68 16.29 -6.78
N VAL A 557 -22.64 16.28 -5.44
CA VAL A 557 -21.44 16.59 -4.64
C VAL A 557 -21.18 15.42 -3.71
N ASN A 558 -19.99 14.84 -3.76
CA ASN A 558 -19.62 13.77 -2.84
C ASN A 558 -18.79 14.33 -1.66
N ALA A 559 -19.44 14.57 -0.52
CA ALA A 559 -18.79 15.08 0.69
C ALA A 559 -18.32 13.94 1.61
N ASP A 560 -17.87 12.84 1.02
CA ASP A 560 -17.62 11.55 1.68
C ASP A 560 -16.20 11.05 1.35
N ASN A 561 -15.66 10.18 2.21
CA ASN A 561 -14.32 9.61 2.04
C ASN A 561 -14.26 8.67 0.82
N CYS A 562 -15.31 7.89 0.60
CA CYS A 562 -15.37 6.89 -0.46
C CYS A 562 -16.07 7.40 -1.73
N PRO A 563 -15.68 6.90 -2.93
CA PRO A 563 -16.34 7.25 -4.18
C PRO A 563 -17.82 6.79 -4.20
N ARG A 564 -18.74 7.70 -4.47
CA ARG A 564 -20.19 7.42 -4.51
C ARG A 564 -20.65 7.13 -5.93
N THR A 565 -21.36 6.02 -6.11
CA THR A 565 -21.95 5.60 -7.38
C THR A 565 -23.44 5.94 -7.40
N TYR A 566 -23.87 6.73 -8.37
CA TYR A 566 -25.26 7.14 -8.56
C TYR A 566 -25.88 6.46 -9.79
N SER A 567 -27.18 6.19 -9.70
CA SER A 567 -28.01 5.68 -10.78
C SER A 567 -29.11 6.69 -11.05
N LEU A 568 -29.23 7.16 -12.31
CA LEU A 568 -30.29 8.06 -12.75
C LEU A 568 -31.18 7.35 -13.77
N ALA A 569 -32.40 6.99 -13.33
CA ALA A 569 -33.35 6.18 -14.08
C ALA A 569 -34.60 6.99 -14.51
N GLY A 570 -35.27 6.56 -15.58
CA GLY A 570 -36.48 7.19 -16.12
C GLY A 570 -36.28 8.21 -17.25
N THR A 571 -35.06 8.74 -17.47
CA THR A 571 -34.78 9.75 -18.50
C THR A 571 -33.37 9.62 -19.11
N PRO A 572 -33.13 10.00 -20.38
CA PRO A 572 -31.77 10.31 -20.84
C PRO A 572 -31.24 11.59 -20.18
N PHE A 573 -29.92 11.65 -19.97
CA PHE A 573 -29.28 12.79 -19.31
C PHE A 573 -27.89 13.10 -19.91
N GLU A 574 -27.38 14.29 -19.62
CA GLU A 574 -26.04 14.75 -20.02
C GLU A 574 -25.23 15.06 -18.76
N VAL A 575 -23.91 14.76 -18.76
CA VAL A 575 -22.99 15.27 -17.74
C VAL A 575 -22.47 16.62 -18.23
N ALA A 576 -23.02 17.71 -17.69
CA ALA A 576 -22.77 19.07 -18.14
C ALA A 576 -21.46 19.65 -17.58
N ALA A 577 -21.02 19.20 -16.40
CA ALA A 577 -19.73 19.60 -15.82
C ALA A 577 -19.14 18.52 -14.90
N ILE A 578 -17.82 18.53 -14.77
CA ILE A 578 -17.02 17.70 -13.83
C ILE A 578 -16.19 18.65 -12.97
N ASP A 579 -16.30 18.56 -11.65
CA ASP A 579 -15.61 19.42 -10.67
C ASP A 579 -15.79 20.93 -10.95
N GLY A 580 -16.98 21.31 -11.41
CA GLY A 580 -17.27 22.68 -11.84
C GLY A 580 -16.57 23.12 -13.13
N ASN A 581 -16.06 22.19 -13.94
CA ASN A 581 -15.53 22.43 -15.28
C ASN A 581 -16.54 21.99 -16.34
N PRO A 582 -17.08 22.89 -17.19
CA PRO A 582 -18.06 22.51 -18.20
C PRO A 582 -17.53 21.51 -19.23
N VAL A 583 -18.31 20.46 -19.51
CA VAL A 583 -18.05 19.53 -20.61
C VAL A 583 -18.37 20.22 -21.93
N HIS A 584 -17.44 20.22 -22.88
CA HIS A 584 -17.67 20.80 -24.19
C HIS A 584 -18.57 19.89 -25.04
N ARG A 585 -19.78 20.36 -25.34
CA ARG A 585 -20.82 19.65 -26.12
C ARG A 585 -21.02 18.20 -25.60
N PRO A 586 -21.62 18.03 -24.40
CA PRO A 586 -21.94 16.73 -23.85
C PRO A 586 -22.94 15.98 -24.75
N THR A 587 -23.04 14.67 -24.58
CA THR A 587 -23.94 13.81 -25.36
C THR A 587 -24.89 13.02 -24.45
N ALA A 588 -26.11 12.78 -24.93
CA ALA A 588 -27.14 12.12 -24.13
C ALA A 588 -26.78 10.66 -23.77
N LEU A 589 -26.63 10.41 -22.47
CA LEU A 589 -26.39 9.12 -21.86
C LEU A 589 -27.71 8.43 -21.50
N ARG A 590 -27.68 7.09 -21.48
CA ARG A 590 -28.74 6.21 -20.98
C ARG A 590 -28.10 4.98 -20.34
N GLY A 591 -28.66 4.50 -19.23
CA GLY A 591 -28.23 3.24 -18.61
C GLY A 591 -26.77 3.23 -18.16
N ARG A 592 -26.26 4.36 -17.67
CA ARG A 592 -24.89 4.49 -17.12
C ARG A 592 -24.93 4.82 -15.65
N LEU A 593 -24.06 4.18 -14.87
CA LEU A 593 -23.78 4.53 -13.48
C LEU A 593 -22.79 5.69 -13.43
N LEU A 594 -23.00 6.65 -12.54
CA LEU A 594 -22.14 7.81 -12.35
C LEU A 594 -21.31 7.60 -11.08
N ARG A 595 -20.06 7.13 -11.19
CA ARG A 595 -19.12 7.09 -10.06
C ARG A 595 -18.45 8.46 -9.93
N VAL A 596 -18.53 9.05 -8.74
CA VAL A 596 -17.96 10.35 -8.37
C VAL A 596 -16.90 10.12 -7.29
N ALA A 597 -15.72 10.71 -7.43
CA ALA A 597 -14.63 10.64 -6.45
C ALA A 597 -15.07 11.12 -5.05
N GLY A 598 -14.42 10.71 -3.96
CA GLY A 598 -14.50 11.47 -2.70
C GLY A 598 -14.07 12.91 -2.97
N GLY A 599 -14.83 13.92 -2.51
CA GLY A 599 -14.63 15.33 -2.86
C GLY A 599 -14.99 15.75 -4.30
N GLY A 600 -15.31 14.80 -5.18
CA GLY A 600 -15.66 15.06 -6.59
C GLY A 600 -17.08 15.59 -6.80
N ARG A 601 -17.32 16.25 -7.93
CA ARG A 601 -18.65 16.78 -8.33
C ARG A 601 -18.99 16.48 -9.79
N TYR A 602 -20.24 16.09 -10.06
CA TYR A 602 -20.81 16.05 -11.42
C TYR A 602 -22.09 16.88 -11.49
N ASP A 603 -22.19 17.77 -12.48
CA ASP A 603 -23.47 18.40 -12.82
C ASP A 603 -24.16 17.58 -13.91
N VAL A 604 -25.36 17.07 -13.62
CA VAL A 604 -26.16 16.26 -14.52
C VAL A 604 -27.38 17.05 -14.99
N THR A 605 -27.63 17.10 -16.29
CA THR A 605 -28.74 17.85 -16.89
C THR A 605 -29.66 17.00 -17.74
N PHE A 606 -30.97 17.25 -17.64
CA PHE A 606 -31.99 16.61 -18.48
C PHE A 606 -33.24 17.51 -18.60
N ARG A 607 -34.24 17.06 -19.37
CA ARG A 607 -35.60 17.60 -19.32
C ARG A 607 -36.51 16.61 -18.63
N GLN A 608 -37.32 17.07 -17.68
CA GLN A 608 -38.25 16.20 -16.95
C GLN A 608 -39.25 15.56 -17.94
N PRO A 609 -39.33 14.22 -18.02
CA PRO A 609 -40.33 13.54 -18.84
C PRO A 609 -41.73 13.66 -18.23
N ALA A 610 -42.74 13.17 -18.95
CA ALA A 610 -44.10 13.04 -18.40
C ALA A 610 -44.20 12.02 -17.24
N GLY A 611 -43.28 11.06 -17.19
CA GLY A 611 -43.15 10.10 -16.10
C GLY A 611 -42.19 10.55 -14.99
N PRO A 612 -41.99 9.70 -13.97
CA PRO A 612 -40.99 9.93 -12.93
C PRO A 612 -39.55 9.74 -13.42
N VAL A 613 -38.62 10.37 -12.70
CA VAL A 613 -37.17 10.19 -12.78
C VAL A 613 -36.67 9.93 -11.37
N GLN A 614 -35.78 8.94 -11.17
CA GLN A 614 -35.20 8.67 -9.86
C GLN A 614 -33.68 8.72 -9.90
N LEU A 615 -33.10 9.49 -8.98
CA LEU A 615 -31.69 9.43 -8.61
C LEU A 615 -31.55 8.56 -7.36
N THR A 616 -30.74 7.52 -7.41
CA THR A 616 -30.51 6.57 -6.31
C THR A 616 -29.03 6.33 -6.13
N VAL A 617 -28.52 6.32 -4.89
CA VAL A 617 -27.15 5.86 -4.61
C VAL A 617 -27.13 4.32 -4.68
N VAL A 618 -26.06 3.73 -5.23
CA VAL A 618 -25.97 2.27 -5.47
C VAL A 618 -24.63 1.73 -4.98
N GLY A 619 -24.68 0.59 -4.29
CA GLY A 619 -23.55 0.02 -3.56
C GLY A 619 -23.66 0.32 -2.07
N ASP A 620 -23.24 -0.64 -1.24
CA ASP A 620 -23.15 -0.44 0.21
C ASP A 620 -22.02 0.53 0.51
N ALA A 621 -22.36 1.66 1.09
CA ALA A 621 -21.43 2.73 1.40
C ALA A 621 -20.45 2.37 2.53
N ASN A 622 -20.85 1.45 3.41
CA ASN A 622 -20.30 1.27 4.75
C ASN A 622 -20.26 -0.21 5.13
N ALA A 623 -19.92 -1.07 4.15
CA ALA A 623 -19.77 -2.51 4.32
C ALA A 623 -18.57 -2.83 5.25
N SER A 624 -18.80 -2.72 6.55
CA SER A 624 -17.80 -2.97 7.60
C SER A 624 -17.14 -4.35 7.44
N SER A 625 -15.87 -4.45 7.87
CA SER A 625 -14.85 -5.50 7.63
C SER A 625 -15.20 -6.98 7.90
N ALA A 626 -16.46 -7.32 8.18
CA ALA A 626 -16.92 -8.69 8.42
C ALA A 626 -17.08 -9.54 7.13
N SER A 627 -17.17 -8.92 5.96
CA SER A 627 -17.45 -9.61 4.68
C SER A 627 -16.35 -9.52 3.63
N HIS A 628 -15.55 -8.45 3.58
CA HIS A 628 -14.50 -8.25 2.59
C HIS A 628 -13.24 -7.62 3.23
N GLY A 629 -12.13 -8.37 3.17
CA GLY A 629 -10.78 -7.79 3.15
C GLY A 629 -10.30 -7.02 4.38
N PHE A 630 -9.35 -6.11 4.14
CA PHE A 630 -8.93 -5.09 5.08
C PHE A 630 -9.80 -3.82 4.91
N GLU A 631 -9.70 -2.87 5.84
CA GLU A 631 -10.55 -1.66 5.83
C GLU A 631 -10.20 -0.73 4.65
N GLY A 632 -11.18 -0.46 3.78
CA GLY A 632 -10.99 0.40 2.62
C GLY A 632 -12.28 0.65 1.83
N CYS A 633 -12.21 1.52 0.82
CA CYS A 633 -13.35 1.90 -0.05
C CYS A 633 -13.69 0.85 -1.13
N GLY A 634 -13.54 -0.44 -0.81
CA GLY A 634 -13.92 -1.59 -1.65
C GLY A 634 -12.77 -2.19 -2.48
N GLU A 635 -12.04 -3.15 -1.90
CA GLU A 635 -10.81 -3.74 -2.47
C GLU A 635 -10.98 -4.52 -3.81
N ASP A 636 -12.21 -4.90 -4.18
CA ASP A 636 -12.47 -5.87 -5.26
C ASP A 636 -13.02 -5.26 -6.57
N GLY A 637 -13.37 -3.98 -6.57
CA GLY A 637 -14.04 -3.31 -7.70
C GLY A 637 -15.51 -3.72 -7.90
N ALA A 638 -16.11 -4.46 -6.97
CA ALA A 638 -17.55 -4.79 -6.95
C ALA A 638 -18.40 -3.73 -6.23
N TYR A 639 -17.83 -2.55 -5.94
CA TYR A 639 -18.53 -1.39 -5.41
C TYR A 639 -19.71 -1.00 -6.33
N GLY A 640 -20.93 -1.28 -5.89
CA GLY A 640 -22.15 -1.14 -6.71
C GLY A 640 -22.77 -2.45 -7.22
N ALA A 641 -22.31 -3.63 -6.77
CA ALA A 641 -22.85 -4.94 -7.12
C ALA A 641 -24.26 -5.22 -6.54
N GLY A 642 -25.26 -4.49 -7.04
CA GLY A 642 -26.66 -4.96 -7.09
C GLY A 642 -27.58 -4.58 -5.93
N ARG A 643 -27.15 -3.76 -4.96
CA ARG A 643 -28.04 -3.24 -3.90
C ARG A 643 -28.19 -1.71 -3.97
N PRO A 644 -29.42 -1.18 -4.19
CA PRO A 644 -29.72 0.24 -4.04
C PRO A 644 -29.70 0.67 -2.57
N GLU A 645 -29.24 1.89 -2.30
CA GLU A 645 -29.31 2.51 -0.98
C GLU A 645 -30.69 3.07 -0.66
N THR A 646 -30.94 3.31 0.63
CA THR A 646 -32.21 3.91 1.10
C THR A 646 -32.35 5.39 0.71
N ALA A 647 -31.23 6.11 0.58
CA ALA A 647 -31.18 7.51 0.19
C ALA A 647 -31.38 7.67 -1.32
N SER A 648 -32.49 8.32 -1.72
CA SER A 648 -32.83 8.57 -3.13
C SER A 648 -33.69 9.82 -3.30
N LEU A 649 -33.76 10.33 -4.54
CA LEU A 649 -34.54 11.51 -4.92
C LEU A 649 -35.41 11.18 -6.14
N LEU A 650 -36.73 11.18 -5.94
CA LEU A 650 -37.74 10.95 -6.97
C LEU A 650 -38.33 12.28 -7.46
N LEU A 651 -38.23 12.54 -8.76
CA LEU A 651 -38.66 13.77 -9.44
C LEU A 651 -39.81 13.45 -10.40
N ALA A 652 -40.99 14.03 -10.19
CA ALA A 652 -42.18 13.68 -10.97
C ALA A 652 -43.19 14.84 -11.15
N PRO A 653 -43.98 14.88 -12.24
CA PRO A 653 -45.03 15.90 -12.43
C PRO A 653 -46.24 15.76 -11.50
N GLY A 654 -46.46 14.58 -10.90
CA GLY A 654 -47.63 14.25 -10.09
C GLY A 654 -47.33 13.19 -9.02
N ALA A 655 -48.38 12.56 -8.49
CA ALA A 655 -48.24 11.42 -7.59
C ALA A 655 -47.70 10.20 -8.34
N VAL A 656 -46.91 9.37 -7.66
CA VAL A 656 -46.23 8.20 -8.24
C VAL A 656 -46.34 7.02 -7.26
N THR A 657 -46.84 5.89 -7.75
CA THR A 657 -46.90 4.63 -7.00
C THR A 657 -45.54 3.91 -7.00
N PRO A 658 -45.29 2.97 -6.06
CA PRO A 658 -44.06 2.19 -6.07
C PRO A 658 -43.79 1.45 -7.38
N LYS A 659 -44.85 0.99 -8.08
CA LYS A 659 -44.75 0.26 -9.36
C LYS A 659 -44.35 1.15 -10.55
N GLU A 660 -44.56 2.46 -10.45
CA GLU A 660 -44.18 3.44 -11.48
C GLU A 660 -42.79 4.04 -11.22
N THR A 661 -42.21 3.77 -10.05
CA THR A 661 -40.91 4.29 -9.63
C THR A 661 -39.78 3.63 -10.44
N PRO A 662 -38.90 4.37 -11.15
CA PRO A 662 -37.94 3.77 -12.07
C PRO A 662 -36.80 3.02 -11.35
N GLU A 663 -36.73 1.70 -11.57
CA GLU A 663 -35.66 0.85 -11.02
C GLU A 663 -34.24 1.35 -11.41
N PRO A 664 -33.26 1.28 -10.49
CA PRO A 664 -31.88 1.68 -10.76
C PRO A 664 -31.25 0.94 -11.95
N VAL A 665 -30.56 1.69 -12.82
CA VAL A 665 -29.84 1.13 -13.97
C VAL A 665 -28.66 0.28 -13.53
N THR A 666 -28.46 -0.85 -14.21
CA THR A 666 -27.39 -1.85 -13.95
C THR A 666 -26.29 -1.86 -15.02
N GLY A 667 -26.31 -0.86 -15.92
CA GLY A 667 -25.32 -0.73 -16.99
C GLY A 667 -23.96 -0.19 -16.51
N PRO A 668 -22.94 -0.19 -17.39
CA PRO A 668 -21.57 0.14 -17.02
C PRO A 668 -21.42 1.57 -16.51
N VAL A 669 -20.36 1.79 -15.72
CA VAL A 669 -19.95 3.11 -15.24
C VAL A 669 -19.67 4.06 -16.43
N PHE A 670 -19.93 5.34 -16.19
CA PHE A 670 -19.60 6.45 -17.07
C PHE A 670 -18.07 6.66 -17.13
N ASP A 671 -17.54 6.76 -18.35
CA ASP A 671 -16.12 7.04 -18.60
C ASP A 671 -15.99 8.44 -19.25
N PRO A 672 -15.40 9.43 -18.54
CA PRO A 672 -15.20 10.78 -19.10
C PRO A 672 -14.17 10.84 -20.23
N LEU A 673 -13.24 9.89 -20.34
CA LEU A 673 -12.05 9.94 -21.22
C LEU A 673 -12.39 10.17 -22.70
N HIS A 674 -13.56 9.70 -23.12
CA HIS A 674 -14.07 9.77 -24.49
C HIS A 674 -15.41 10.53 -24.60
N TYR A 675 -15.83 11.26 -23.55
CA TYR A 675 -17.15 11.88 -23.48
C TYR A 675 -17.20 13.33 -23.97
N GLY A 676 -18.34 13.73 -24.55
CA GLY A 676 -18.51 15.04 -25.18
C GLY A 676 -17.70 15.17 -26.49
N THR A 677 -17.54 16.41 -26.97
CA THR A 677 -16.79 16.69 -28.21
C THR A 677 -15.39 17.23 -27.88
N PRO A 678 -14.31 16.84 -28.58
CA PRO A 678 -13.01 17.47 -28.41
C PRO A 678 -13.02 18.97 -28.76
N THR A 679 -12.14 19.72 -28.10
CA THR A 679 -11.81 21.11 -28.40
C THR A 679 -10.36 21.40 -28.01
N ARG A 680 -9.83 22.56 -28.36
CA ARG A 680 -8.44 22.94 -28.07
C ARG A 680 -8.22 23.09 -26.56
N ALA A 681 -7.56 22.13 -25.95
CA ALA A 681 -6.97 22.28 -24.62
C ALA A 681 -5.82 23.32 -24.67
N PRO A 682 -5.55 24.05 -23.56
CA PRO A 682 -4.49 25.06 -23.50
C PRO A 682 -3.09 24.45 -23.59
N PHE A 683 -2.95 23.19 -23.20
CA PHE A 683 -1.81 22.31 -23.39
C PHE A 683 -2.34 20.89 -23.63
N GLY A 684 -1.49 20.02 -24.18
CA GLY A 684 -1.81 18.59 -24.39
C GLY A 684 -0.59 17.74 -24.08
N PRO A 685 -0.48 16.51 -24.63
CA PRO A 685 0.74 15.72 -24.55
C PRO A 685 1.87 16.38 -25.38
N SER A 686 2.55 17.33 -24.74
CA SER A 686 3.76 17.99 -25.23
C SER A 686 4.95 17.01 -25.25
N PRO A 687 5.92 17.16 -26.18
CA PRO A 687 7.20 16.44 -26.08
C PRO A 687 8.05 16.87 -24.88
N SER A 688 7.78 18.06 -24.31
CA SER A 688 8.46 18.59 -23.12
C SER A 688 7.46 19.15 -22.11
N PHE A 689 7.62 18.74 -20.85
CA PHE A 689 7.02 19.36 -19.67
C PHE A 689 8.16 19.98 -18.86
N ASP A 690 7.89 21.06 -18.13
CA ASP A 690 8.92 21.77 -17.37
C ASP A 690 9.26 21.01 -16.06
N ARG A 691 8.28 20.26 -15.52
CA ARG A 691 8.41 19.31 -14.41
C ARG A 691 7.65 18.02 -14.73
N ASP A 692 8.17 16.86 -14.32
CA ASP A 692 7.57 15.55 -14.62
C ASP A 692 7.57 14.61 -13.40
N PHE A 693 6.47 14.59 -12.65
CA PHE A 693 6.35 13.86 -11.39
C PHE A 693 5.75 12.46 -11.58
N SER A 694 6.17 11.51 -10.73
CA SER A 694 5.57 10.18 -10.63
C SER A 694 5.14 9.90 -9.20
N LEU A 695 3.86 9.60 -8.99
CA LEU A 695 3.23 9.36 -7.69
C LEU A 695 2.64 7.95 -7.66
N VAL A 696 3.37 7.04 -7.02
CA VAL A 696 3.00 5.63 -6.88
C VAL A 696 2.24 5.44 -5.56
N LEU A 697 0.92 5.32 -5.67
CA LEU A 697 -0.02 5.20 -4.55
C LEU A 697 -0.10 3.73 -4.12
N GLY A 698 0.19 3.40 -2.86
CA GLY A 698 0.09 2.00 -2.40
C GLY A 698 0.25 1.82 -0.90
N ASN A 699 0.05 0.61 -0.40
CA ASN A 699 0.16 0.33 1.04
C ASN A 699 1.59 -0.09 1.45
N SER A 700 1.95 0.12 2.73
CA SER A 700 3.17 -0.42 3.36
C SER A 700 2.91 -0.73 4.83
N PHE A 701 3.51 -1.79 5.39
CA PHE A 701 3.53 -1.96 6.85
C PHE A 701 4.41 -0.87 7.49
N GLY A 702 3.97 -0.32 8.62
CA GLY A 702 4.66 0.76 9.32
C GLY A 702 4.06 1.03 10.69
N PHE A 703 4.22 2.27 11.18
CA PHE A 703 3.64 2.73 12.44
C PHE A 703 2.95 4.08 12.24
N PHE A 704 1.91 4.33 13.03
CA PHE A 704 1.21 5.62 13.18
C PHE A 704 0.88 5.83 14.65
N ASP A 705 1.22 7.00 15.22
CA ASP A 705 1.13 7.31 16.67
C ASP A 705 1.66 6.18 17.59
N GLY A 706 2.76 5.54 17.19
CA GLY A 706 3.37 4.44 17.94
C GLY A 706 2.67 3.09 17.84
N ARG A 707 1.61 2.96 17.03
CA ARG A 707 0.87 1.72 16.79
C ARG A 707 1.24 1.11 15.44
N PRO A 708 1.50 -0.21 15.34
CA PRO A 708 1.80 -0.86 14.07
C PRO A 708 0.53 -0.96 13.20
N MET A 709 0.62 -0.62 11.92
CA MET A 709 -0.49 -0.76 10.97
C MET A 709 -0.02 -0.89 9.51
N VAL A 710 -0.99 -1.08 8.62
CA VAL A 710 -0.82 -0.86 7.18
C VAL A 710 -1.08 0.63 6.94
N LEU A 711 -0.09 1.33 6.39
CA LEU A 711 -0.15 2.74 6.02
C LEU A 711 -0.47 2.88 4.53
N TRP A 712 -1.23 3.90 4.15
CA TRP A 712 -1.36 4.34 2.76
C TRP A 712 -0.23 5.31 2.42
N THR A 713 0.50 5.03 1.35
CA THR A 713 1.77 5.69 1.03
C THR A 713 1.77 6.28 -0.37
N ILE A 714 2.52 7.37 -0.53
CA ILE A 714 2.89 7.94 -1.83
C ILE A 714 4.39 7.71 -1.99
N ASN A 715 4.78 7.01 -3.06
CA ASN A 715 6.17 6.66 -3.34
C ASN A 715 6.90 5.84 -2.25
N ASN A 716 6.16 5.07 -1.43
CA ASN A 716 6.60 4.39 -0.18
C ASN A 716 6.80 5.29 1.05
N ALA A 717 6.50 6.59 0.98
CA ALA A 717 6.55 7.50 2.12
C ALA A 717 5.15 7.88 2.62
N VAL A 718 5.10 8.42 3.84
CA VAL A 718 3.96 9.11 4.45
C VAL A 718 4.40 10.51 4.88
N TYR A 719 3.48 11.44 5.07
CA TYR A 719 3.78 12.79 5.59
C TYR A 719 4.52 12.70 6.94
N PRO A 720 5.60 13.47 7.17
CA PRO A 720 6.17 14.53 6.32
C PRO A 720 7.25 14.07 5.31
N ASP A 721 7.56 12.77 5.26
CA ASP A 721 8.66 12.21 4.47
C ASP A 721 8.35 12.08 2.96
N ILE A 722 7.11 12.34 2.53
CA ILE A 722 6.77 12.46 1.10
C ILE A 722 7.41 13.76 0.55
N PRO A 723 8.28 13.70 -0.49
CA PRO A 723 8.86 14.90 -1.08
C PRO A 723 7.79 15.83 -1.67
N ALA A 724 7.95 17.13 -1.44
CA ALA A 724 7.11 18.14 -2.07
C ALA A 724 7.41 18.22 -3.58
N LEU A 725 6.36 18.44 -4.38
CA LEU A 725 6.44 18.74 -5.80
C LEU A 725 6.90 20.18 -5.95
N LEU A 726 8.16 20.39 -6.29
CA LEU A 726 8.75 21.73 -6.36
C LEU A 726 8.48 22.33 -7.74
N VAL A 727 7.94 23.54 -7.82
CA VAL A 727 7.61 24.21 -9.09
C VAL A 727 8.06 25.68 -9.11
N HIS A 728 8.32 26.19 -10.31
CA HIS A 728 8.41 27.63 -10.59
C HIS A 728 7.09 28.17 -11.15
N LYS A 729 6.83 29.47 -10.92
CA LYS A 729 5.61 30.09 -11.45
C LYS A 729 5.69 30.16 -12.97
N GLY A 730 4.81 29.42 -13.63
CA GLY A 730 4.72 29.31 -15.07
C GLY A 730 4.87 27.87 -15.56
N ASP A 731 5.46 26.97 -14.78
CA ASP A 731 5.78 25.59 -15.19
C ASP A 731 4.55 24.86 -15.75
N LEU A 732 4.72 24.19 -16.90
CA LEU A 732 3.80 23.16 -17.37
C LEU A 732 4.20 21.83 -16.75
N VAL A 733 3.48 21.43 -15.71
CA VAL A 733 3.73 20.23 -14.91
C VAL A 733 3.01 19.02 -15.51
N ARG A 734 3.69 17.88 -15.59
CA ARG A 734 3.05 16.56 -15.70
C ARG A 734 3.12 15.84 -14.35
N THR A 735 2.04 15.14 -14.00
CA THR A 735 2.02 14.19 -12.89
C THR A 735 1.48 12.86 -13.38
N THR A 736 2.21 11.77 -13.15
CA THR A 736 1.78 10.40 -13.42
C THR A 736 1.34 9.75 -12.11
N PHE A 737 0.03 9.53 -11.95
CA PHE A 737 -0.50 8.72 -10.85
C PHE A 737 -0.46 7.24 -11.23
N LEU A 738 -0.07 6.38 -10.29
CA LEU A 738 -0.05 4.93 -10.47
C LEU A 738 -0.53 4.25 -9.18
N ASN A 739 -1.72 3.65 -9.20
CA ASN A 739 -2.24 2.93 -8.04
C ASN A 739 -1.80 1.46 -8.05
N ARG A 740 -1.11 1.05 -6.99
CA ARG A 740 -0.65 -0.32 -6.69
C ARG A 740 -1.23 -0.89 -5.38
N SER A 741 -2.07 -0.13 -4.68
CA SER A 741 -2.90 -0.59 -3.55
C SER A 741 -4.14 -1.33 -4.03
N LEU A 742 -4.88 -1.91 -3.08
CA LEU A 742 -6.22 -2.45 -3.31
C LEU A 742 -7.32 -1.38 -3.14
N ASP A 743 -7.00 -0.20 -2.61
CA ASP A 743 -7.95 0.90 -2.39
C ASP A 743 -8.11 1.84 -3.60
N ASP A 744 -9.31 2.43 -3.76
CA ASP A 744 -9.50 3.66 -4.55
C ASP A 744 -8.87 4.88 -3.85
N HIS A 745 -8.17 5.73 -4.61
CA HIS A 745 -7.60 6.98 -4.11
C HIS A 745 -8.11 8.20 -4.90
N PRO A 746 -9.05 8.99 -4.36
CA PRO A 746 -9.45 10.28 -4.93
C PRO A 746 -8.39 11.36 -4.64
N MET A 747 -7.41 11.51 -5.52
CA MET A 747 -6.32 12.48 -5.33
C MET A 747 -6.79 13.92 -5.60
N HIS A 748 -6.76 14.76 -4.58
CA HIS A 748 -7.08 16.20 -4.67
C HIS A 748 -5.82 17.04 -4.89
N LEU A 749 -5.94 18.11 -5.68
CA LEU A 749 -4.92 19.12 -5.98
C LEU A 749 -5.45 20.51 -5.61
N HIS A 750 -4.79 21.17 -4.66
CA HIS A 750 -5.19 22.46 -4.13
C HIS A 750 -4.80 23.64 -5.04
N GLY A 751 -5.58 24.73 -4.97
CA GLY A 751 -5.33 26.00 -5.69
C GLY A 751 -5.36 25.94 -7.22
N HIS A 752 -5.49 24.75 -7.82
CA HIS A 752 -5.36 24.47 -9.25
C HIS A 752 -6.41 23.45 -9.70
N ARG A 753 -6.29 23.01 -10.97
CA ARG A 753 -7.04 21.89 -11.54
C ARG A 753 -6.17 21.17 -12.55
N MET A 754 -6.32 19.86 -12.65
CA MET A 754 -5.56 19.00 -13.53
C MET A 754 -6.38 18.61 -14.78
N LEU A 755 -5.72 18.57 -15.93
CA LEU A 755 -6.25 18.05 -17.19
C LEU A 755 -5.78 16.61 -17.36
N VAL A 756 -6.71 15.67 -17.50
CA VAL A 756 -6.38 14.27 -17.82
C VAL A 756 -5.90 14.16 -19.27
N LEU A 757 -4.66 13.71 -19.46
CA LEU A 757 -4.03 13.49 -20.77
C LEU A 757 -4.24 12.05 -21.25
N SER A 758 -4.06 11.08 -20.35
CA SER A 758 -4.26 9.65 -20.63
C SER A 758 -4.70 8.87 -19.39
N LYS A 759 -5.36 7.75 -19.63
CA LYS A 759 -5.67 6.70 -18.66
C LYS A 759 -5.22 5.36 -19.23
N ASP A 760 -4.43 4.59 -18.49
CA ASP A 760 -3.90 3.27 -18.88
C ASP A 760 -3.25 3.27 -20.27
N GLY A 761 -2.56 4.36 -20.62
CA GLY A 761 -1.95 4.60 -21.92
C GLY A 761 -2.91 5.01 -23.05
N LYS A 762 -4.23 4.98 -22.83
CA LYS A 762 -5.25 5.49 -23.74
C LYS A 762 -5.37 7.00 -23.56
N LYS A 763 -5.15 7.77 -24.62
CA LYS A 763 -5.28 9.24 -24.59
C LYS A 763 -6.74 9.66 -24.43
N ALA A 764 -6.97 10.77 -23.74
CA ALA A 764 -8.26 11.45 -23.76
C ALA A 764 -8.61 11.90 -25.19
N THR A 765 -9.86 11.69 -25.62
CA THR A 765 -10.34 12.10 -26.96
C THR A 765 -11.71 12.77 -26.96
N GLY A 766 -12.38 12.84 -25.81
CA GLY A 766 -13.61 13.60 -25.62
C GLY A 766 -13.33 15.10 -25.44
N SER A 767 -14.25 15.78 -24.76
CA SER A 767 -13.98 17.08 -24.14
C SER A 767 -12.71 17.01 -23.29
N PRO A 768 -11.89 18.08 -23.23
CA PRO A 768 -10.81 18.20 -22.26
C PRO A 768 -11.34 17.94 -20.84
N TRP A 769 -10.91 16.83 -20.23
CA TRP A 769 -11.37 16.41 -18.91
C TRP A 769 -10.54 17.12 -17.85
N TRP A 770 -11.11 18.23 -17.36
CA TRP A 770 -10.62 18.95 -16.19
C TRP A 770 -11.28 18.39 -14.93
N THR A 771 -10.46 18.23 -13.90
CA THR A 771 -10.84 17.74 -12.57
C THR A 771 -9.91 18.41 -11.56
N ASP A 772 -10.35 18.56 -10.32
CA ASP A 772 -9.46 18.87 -9.19
C ASP A 772 -9.32 17.69 -8.24
N THR A 773 -10.16 16.65 -8.40
CA THR A 773 -10.20 15.48 -7.50
C THR A 773 -10.35 14.18 -8.31
N LEU A 774 -9.22 13.59 -8.69
CA LEU A 774 -9.17 12.46 -9.61
C LEU A 774 -9.16 11.13 -8.87
N ASN A 775 -10.21 10.32 -9.05
CA ASN A 775 -10.27 8.96 -8.55
C ASN A 775 -9.34 8.03 -9.34
N VAL A 776 -8.27 7.56 -8.69
CA VAL A 776 -7.35 6.54 -9.22
C VAL A 776 -7.71 5.19 -8.60
N ALA A 777 -8.40 4.33 -9.34
CA ALA A 777 -8.80 3.01 -8.84
C ALA A 777 -7.64 1.99 -8.84
N PRO A 778 -7.74 0.84 -8.14
CA PRO A 778 -6.68 -0.17 -8.07
C PRO A 778 -6.15 -0.61 -9.44
N GLY A 779 -4.84 -0.48 -9.65
CA GLY A 779 -4.16 -0.81 -10.90
C GLY A 779 -4.24 0.27 -11.99
N GLU A 780 -5.04 1.33 -11.83
CA GLU A 780 -5.17 2.40 -12.82
C GLU A 780 -3.91 3.29 -12.86
N ARG A 781 -3.58 3.76 -14.07
CA ARG A 781 -2.57 4.80 -14.32
C ARG A 781 -3.23 6.01 -14.98
N TYR A 782 -3.00 7.20 -14.44
CA TYR A 782 -3.35 8.45 -15.13
C TYR A 782 -2.11 9.29 -15.38
N GLU A 783 -2.07 9.92 -16.55
CA GLU A 783 -1.16 11.03 -16.83
C GLU A 783 -2.01 12.30 -16.85
N VAL A 784 -1.70 13.23 -15.95
CA VAL A 784 -2.37 14.54 -15.88
C VAL A 784 -1.36 15.66 -16.08
N ALA A 785 -1.85 16.84 -16.45
CA ALA A 785 -1.05 18.04 -16.47
C ALA A 785 -1.79 19.27 -15.95
N PHE A 786 -1.05 20.21 -15.37
CA PHE A 786 -1.54 21.52 -14.96
C PHE A 786 -0.47 22.58 -15.22
N ARG A 787 -0.84 23.86 -15.12
CA ARG A 787 0.13 24.96 -15.08
C ARG A 787 0.29 25.43 -13.64
N ALA A 788 1.52 25.63 -13.20
CA ALA A 788 1.83 26.27 -11.93
C ALA A 788 1.66 27.80 -12.03
N ASP A 789 0.41 28.29 -12.12
CA ASP A 789 0.10 29.72 -12.23
C ASP A 789 -0.47 30.38 -10.96
N ASN A 790 -0.77 29.62 -9.91
CA ASN A 790 -1.24 30.09 -8.60
C ASN A 790 -0.20 29.83 -7.47
N PRO A 791 0.70 30.80 -7.14
CA PRO A 791 1.79 30.57 -6.19
C PRO A 791 1.33 30.30 -4.76
N GLY A 792 2.01 29.37 -4.09
CA GLY A 792 1.72 29.02 -2.70
C GLY A 792 2.55 27.87 -2.15
N LEU A 793 2.21 27.47 -0.91
CA LEU A 793 2.42 26.13 -0.40
C LEU A 793 1.05 25.46 -0.32
N TRP A 794 0.81 24.48 -1.19
CA TRP A 794 -0.48 23.81 -1.34
C TRP A 794 -0.38 22.41 -0.74
N MET A 795 -1.36 21.99 0.05
CA MET A 795 -1.41 20.66 0.68
C MET A 795 -2.24 19.73 -0.21
N ASP A 796 -1.60 18.87 -0.99
CA ASP A 796 -2.30 17.95 -1.89
C ASP A 796 -2.39 16.56 -1.24
N HIS A 797 -3.56 15.92 -1.31
CA HIS A 797 -3.82 14.72 -0.50
C HIS A 797 -4.76 13.71 -1.18
N CYS A 798 -4.83 12.50 -0.62
CA CYS A 798 -5.93 11.60 -0.92
C CYS A 798 -7.19 12.09 -0.18
N HIS A 799 -8.30 12.26 -0.89
CA HIS A 799 -9.57 12.73 -0.32
C HIS A 799 -10.42 11.58 0.28
N ASN A 800 -9.82 10.40 0.49
CA ASN A 800 -10.25 9.58 1.62
C ASN A 800 -9.51 10.15 2.85
N LEU A 801 -10.26 10.85 3.72
CA LEU A 801 -9.66 11.61 4.82
C LEU A 801 -9.07 10.71 5.92
N ASP A 802 -9.47 9.43 6.00
CA ASP A 802 -8.77 8.43 6.83
C ASP A 802 -7.37 8.12 6.27
N HIS A 803 -7.22 8.00 4.93
CA HIS A 803 -5.90 7.86 4.31
C HIS A 803 -5.04 9.12 4.49
N ALA A 804 -5.64 10.31 4.40
CA ALA A 804 -4.96 11.59 4.57
C ALA A 804 -4.41 11.75 6.00
N ARG A 805 -5.26 11.53 7.02
CA ARG A 805 -4.87 11.52 8.44
C ARG A 805 -3.71 10.55 8.70
N ASP A 806 -3.78 9.34 8.14
CA ASP A 806 -2.76 8.30 8.33
C ASP A 806 -1.52 8.50 7.44
N GLY A 807 -1.41 9.67 6.79
CA GLY A 807 -0.18 10.22 6.22
C GLY A 807 -0.14 10.34 4.70
N MET A 808 -1.25 10.14 3.98
CA MET A 808 -1.31 10.21 2.51
C MET A 808 -1.47 11.66 1.99
N VAL A 809 -0.56 12.53 2.45
CA VAL A 809 -0.53 13.98 2.22
C VAL A 809 0.86 14.38 1.69
N LEU A 810 0.90 15.20 0.64
CA LEU A 810 2.09 15.80 0.07
C LEU A 810 1.90 17.32 -0.07
N HIS A 811 2.85 18.02 -0.68
CA HIS A 811 2.69 19.44 -1.01
C HIS A 811 3.12 19.75 -2.44
N LEU A 812 2.37 20.62 -3.13
CA LEU A 812 2.85 21.38 -4.28
C LEU A 812 3.45 22.70 -3.77
N ALA A 813 4.77 22.81 -3.84
CA ALA A 813 5.53 23.90 -3.25
C ALA A 813 6.16 24.79 -4.33
N TYR A 814 5.87 26.09 -4.30
CA TYR A 814 6.52 27.05 -5.18
C TYR A 814 7.88 27.48 -4.63
N ASP A 815 8.90 27.55 -5.48
CA ASP A 815 10.24 27.94 -5.05
C ASP A 815 10.27 29.37 -4.47
N GLY A 816 10.96 29.50 -3.33
CA GLY A 816 10.99 30.72 -2.53
C GLY A 816 9.68 31.06 -1.80
N VAL A 817 8.69 30.15 -1.68
CA VAL A 817 7.53 30.36 -0.80
C VAL A 817 7.74 29.67 0.55
N THR A 818 7.43 30.36 1.64
CA THR A 818 7.63 29.89 3.02
C THR A 818 6.38 30.10 3.87
N SER A 819 6.12 29.21 4.83
CA SER A 819 5.04 29.37 5.80
C SER A 819 5.56 29.83 7.16
N PRO A 820 4.90 30.80 7.84
CA PRO A 820 5.15 31.17 9.22
C PRO A 820 4.34 30.30 10.20
N TYR A 821 3.46 29.45 9.68
CA TYR A 821 2.60 28.56 10.43
C TYR A 821 3.29 27.20 10.68
N GLU A 822 2.89 26.55 11.78
CA GLU A 822 3.44 25.26 12.18
C GLU A 822 2.31 24.27 12.49
N THR A 823 2.41 23.05 11.95
CA THR A 823 1.62 21.89 12.39
C THR A 823 2.23 21.29 13.67
N GLY A 824 1.46 20.48 14.39
CA GLY A 824 2.01 19.64 15.45
C GLY A 824 1.22 19.60 16.77
N SER A 825 1.58 18.64 17.62
CA SER A 825 0.87 18.34 18.86
C SER A 825 0.93 19.44 19.94
N LYS A 826 1.73 20.50 19.74
CA LYS A 826 1.83 21.69 20.62
C LYS A 826 1.49 23.01 19.93
N THR A 827 1.05 23.00 18.66
CA THR A 827 0.56 24.21 17.98
C THR A 827 -0.96 24.29 18.03
N GLY A 828 -1.63 23.13 18.02
CA GLY A 828 -3.07 23.02 17.85
C GLY A 828 -3.51 22.91 16.39
N ASN A 829 -2.59 23.14 15.45
CA ASN A 829 -2.82 22.97 14.02
C ASN A 829 -2.58 21.50 13.62
N GLN A 830 -3.65 20.85 13.17
CA GLN A 830 -3.69 19.44 12.74
C GLN A 830 -4.64 19.40 11.53
N PRO A 831 -4.16 19.53 10.28
CA PRO A 831 -5.04 19.74 9.15
C PRO A 831 -5.98 18.55 8.87
N GLU A 832 -5.50 17.31 8.99
CA GLU A 832 -6.23 16.06 8.69
C GLU A 832 -6.58 15.21 9.92
#